data_AF-A0AAP5H308-F1
#
_entry.id   AF-A0AAP5H308-F1
#
_cell.length_a   1.000
_cell.length_b   1.000
_cell.length_c   1.000
_cell.angle_alpha   90.00
_cell.angle_beta   90.00
_cell.angle_gamma   90.00
#
_symmetry.space_group_name_H-M   'P 1'
#
loop_
_entity.id
_entity.type
_entity.pdbx_description
1 polymer ?
#
loop_
_entity_poly.entity_id
_entity_poly.type
_entity_poly.pdbx_seq_one_letter_code
_entity_poly.pdbx_strand_id
1 'polypeptide(L)'
;MSISEPLLVQIVHQHIPAGATVVTIDKPVKHPAIYAADLTGDGIPEIATVYQLNGELYLLILKFYNGQWIKMSLTKGMGYRVTLLTAAPVTSTSRNNLIVGWQLGAIWSKLAVYDWTDSGLKDLTPDDVVFSHAEIIDMPGQHGRDGKVEIALWIHDTGEAYRVDIIRWQNGKWVSAPDVYPYYFPKVVQYYEKLTQHYPDYIFYWSYLADAQYKAGMFPAALASVQKALSFSDPYPSKEALLALEKSIKQAMESGSHAREVTWLYPVSVRTVQGTRWGYMDEQGHVRLEPVLDDARDFQSNGLAVVVQNGKAGVINLNGQFVVQPLYDSINSYVEGRAIVIDSQGFKMIDEQGHVLTRRAYPFIADLSEGRALFYDTDSSSGGGTSKYGYLDHSGQEVIKAQFQSAYDFQQGKAVVQIKDNEYALIDLNGNRLVTYPYPYVGPLGDGLLAFQKETAGKYGYIDERGNIIIQPQFSTALPFHNGLAIVNTSEDYKSSYGLINPQGQYVIQPTYNDIRELGEQRFALGQAIDPEQPYIGSLYAIADERGKLLSPFTYREVGQFKRGLLSASDGKRTYLLDRSGQPAPGYPQVEGSGTLEVVAPNLIKAYVDQRLSYVNRSGQVVWKQNTIVPLHPPYRVREEKYKPNVDYLVYYPQVEGMADQAAQLGVNAKLKALSQVKPIPADQKLDYSYTGDFEISFYKQQLLQLQLTGYNYPFGAAHGMPTMIYAIINLTNGHMYELKDLFKPNSDYVKVLSRIVADQIKNDPQYSYVFPDTYEGISPDQPFFVTADALHLYFAPYEIAPYAAGFPTFTIPFIQIKDIINTEGEFWKAFHM
;
A
#
# COMPACT_ATOMS: atom_id res chain seq x y z
N MET A 1 21.62 8.83 22.84
CA MET A 1 21.89 10.24 22.51
C MET A 1 22.44 10.27 21.10
N SER A 2 21.72 10.79 20.10
CA SER A 2 22.32 11.03 18.79
C SER A 2 23.11 12.33 18.85
N ILE A 3 24.35 12.31 18.38
CA ILE A 3 25.22 13.48 18.29
C ILE A 3 24.97 14.07 16.89
N SER A 4 24.61 15.36 16.81
CA SER A 4 24.35 16.00 15.51
C SER A 4 25.63 16.10 14.68
N GLU A 5 25.51 16.09 13.34
CA GLU A 5 26.67 16.20 12.44
C GLU A 5 27.53 17.46 12.72
N PRO A 6 26.98 18.67 12.97
CA PRO A 6 27.80 19.83 13.33
C PRO A 6 28.58 19.63 14.63
N LEU A 7 27.99 18.94 15.62
CA LEU A 7 28.66 18.63 16.88
C LEU A 7 29.75 17.57 16.69
N LEU A 8 29.50 16.55 15.85
CA LEU A 8 30.52 15.57 15.45
C LEU A 8 31.71 16.26 14.78
N VAL A 9 31.45 17.16 13.84
CA VAL A 9 32.48 17.97 13.16
C VAL A 9 33.28 18.80 14.17
N GLN A 10 32.61 19.46 15.12
CA GLN A 10 33.27 20.24 16.16
C GLN A 10 34.16 19.36 17.06
N ILE A 11 33.65 18.20 17.50
CA ILE A 11 34.43 17.24 18.30
C ILE A 11 35.65 16.77 17.51
N VAL A 12 35.47 16.36 16.26
CA VAL A 12 36.56 15.88 15.40
C VAL A 12 37.62 16.96 15.18
N HIS A 13 37.23 18.21 14.92
CA HIS A 13 38.18 19.31 14.73
C HIS A 13 39.07 19.57 15.94
N GLN A 14 38.61 19.29 17.16
CA GLN A 14 39.43 19.40 18.38
C GLN A 14 40.49 18.29 18.49
N HIS A 15 40.36 17.20 17.72
CA HIS A 15 41.19 16.00 17.86
C HIS A 15 42.05 15.71 16.63
N ILE A 16 41.81 16.34 15.49
CA ILE A 16 42.70 16.22 14.31
C ILE A 16 43.88 17.22 14.40
N PRO A 17 45.05 16.91 13.82
CA PRO A 17 46.20 17.80 13.83
C PRO A 17 45.94 19.15 13.13
N ALA A 18 46.67 20.20 13.51
CA ALA A 18 46.63 21.46 12.79
C ALA A 18 47.02 21.27 11.32
N GLY A 19 46.24 21.84 10.40
CA GLY A 19 46.41 21.66 8.95
C GLY A 19 45.75 20.39 8.38
N ALA A 20 45.15 19.55 9.21
CA ALA A 20 44.32 18.44 8.75
C ALA A 20 42.91 18.91 8.36
N THR A 21 42.32 18.25 7.36
CA THR A 21 40.95 18.50 6.92
C THR A 21 40.14 17.21 6.97
N VAL A 22 38.91 17.26 7.47
CA VAL A 22 37.99 16.12 7.40
C VAL A 22 37.65 15.87 5.93
N VAL A 23 37.76 14.61 5.48
CA VAL A 23 37.45 14.21 4.11
C VAL A 23 35.94 14.31 3.88
N THR A 24 35.51 14.66 2.67
CA THR A 24 34.09 14.61 2.29
C THR A 24 33.79 13.43 1.37
N ILE A 25 32.66 12.78 1.61
CA ILE A 25 32.05 11.79 0.72
C ILE A 25 31.05 12.56 -0.15
N ASP A 26 31.15 12.46 -1.48
CA ASP A 26 30.45 13.37 -2.40
C ASP A 26 29.09 12.83 -2.90
N LYS A 27 28.85 11.53 -2.82
CA LYS A 27 27.65 10.87 -3.36
C LYS A 27 27.01 9.97 -2.28
N PRO A 28 25.66 9.85 -2.25
CA PRO A 28 24.67 10.54 -3.09
C PRO A 28 24.46 12.02 -2.70
N VAL A 29 24.79 12.40 -1.47
CA VAL A 29 24.80 13.78 -0.97
C VAL A 29 26.18 14.06 -0.38
N LYS A 30 26.70 15.27 -0.55
CA LYS A 30 28.02 15.63 -0.02
C LYS A 30 27.97 15.79 1.51
N HIS A 31 28.73 14.98 2.25
CA HIS A 31 28.80 15.03 3.71
C HIS A 31 30.23 14.74 4.21
N PRO A 32 30.61 15.17 5.42
CA PRO A 32 31.89 14.82 6.02
C PRO A 32 31.97 13.32 6.30
N ALA A 33 33.16 12.74 6.15
CA ALA A 33 33.48 11.36 6.50
C ALA A 33 33.59 11.26 8.03
N ILE A 34 32.46 11.36 8.71
CA ILE A 34 32.31 11.15 10.15
C ILE A 34 31.08 10.26 10.38
N TYR A 35 31.22 9.26 11.24
CA TYR A 35 30.15 8.33 11.59
C TYR A 35 30.24 7.99 13.08
N ALA A 36 29.12 7.96 13.80
CA ALA A 36 29.07 7.59 15.21
C ALA A 36 28.30 6.27 15.39
N ALA A 37 28.95 5.26 15.98
CA ALA A 37 28.33 3.96 16.20
C ALA A 37 28.99 3.24 17.38
N ASP A 38 28.25 2.34 18.04
CA ASP A 38 28.80 1.45 19.06
C ASP A 38 29.65 0.37 18.38
N LEU A 39 30.97 0.58 18.37
CA LEU A 39 31.96 -0.31 17.76
C LEU A 39 32.50 -1.32 18.76
N THR A 40 32.47 -0.98 20.05
CA THR A 40 33.00 -1.83 21.12
C THR A 40 31.96 -2.76 21.75
N GLY A 41 30.67 -2.49 21.55
CA GLY A 41 29.54 -3.25 22.09
C GLY A 41 29.19 -2.88 23.53
N ASP A 42 29.63 -1.72 24.02
CA ASP A 42 29.37 -1.25 25.39
C ASP A 42 28.14 -0.32 25.50
N GLY A 43 27.43 -0.11 24.39
CA GLY A 43 26.26 0.76 24.29
C GLY A 43 26.58 2.25 24.16
N ILE A 44 27.86 2.63 24.12
CA ILE A 44 28.30 4.03 23.97
C ILE A 44 28.91 4.22 22.57
N PRO A 45 28.32 5.08 21.71
CA PRO A 45 28.86 5.29 20.37
C PRO A 45 30.27 5.89 20.37
N GLU A 46 31.17 5.27 19.62
CA GLU A 46 32.44 5.85 19.22
C GLU A 46 32.30 6.66 17.93
N ILE A 47 33.12 7.69 17.77
CA ILE A 47 33.17 8.53 16.56
C ILE A 47 34.29 8.03 15.66
N ALA A 48 33.96 7.54 14.48
CA ALA A 48 34.89 7.26 13.41
C ALA A 48 34.95 8.45 12.44
N THR A 49 36.14 8.86 12.03
CA THR A 49 36.31 9.89 11.00
C THR A 49 37.52 9.63 10.13
N VAL A 50 37.43 10.03 8.86
CA VAL A 50 38.60 10.08 7.97
C VAL A 50 38.99 11.52 7.73
N TYR A 51 40.24 11.87 8.04
CA TYR A 51 40.84 13.16 7.73
C TYR A 51 42.04 13.00 6.80
N GLN A 52 42.38 14.08 6.11
CA GLN A 52 43.57 14.19 5.27
C GLN A 52 44.59 15.12 5.92
N LEU A 53 45.87 14.72 5.90
CA LEU A 53 47.00 15.53 6.33
C LEU A 53 48.18 15.26 5.40
N ASN A 54 48.77 16.32 4.83
CA ASN A 54 49.89 16.24 3.88
C ASN A 54 49.63 15.28 2.70
N GLY A 55 48.39 15.23 2.20
CA GLY A 55 47.98 14.35 1.10
C GLY A 55 47.68 12.91 1.51
N GLU A 56 47.95 12.50 2.75
CA GLU A 56 47.68 11.16 3.26
C GLU A 56 46.36 11.11 4.05
N LEU A 57 45.66 9.98 3.96
CA LEU A 57 44.42 9.73 4.69
C LEU A 57 44.69 9.04 6.03
N TYR A 58 43.88 9.38 7.03
CA TYR A 58 43.95 8.82 8.37
C TYR A 58 42.54 8.53 8.88
N LEU A 59 42.30 7.29 9.31
CA LEU A 59 41.10 6.87 10.03
C LEU A 59 41.34 7.04 11.53
N LEU A 60 40.57 7.92 12.16
CA LEU A 60 40.60 8.23 13.58
C LEU A 60 39.33 7.73 14.26
N ILE A 61 39.48 7.01 15.36
CA ILE A 61 38.37 6.62 16.24
C ILE A 61 38.49 7.36 17.57
N LEU A 62 37.42 8.01 18.00
CA LEU A 62 37.32 8.70 19.29
C LEU A 62 36.32 7.97 20.19
N LYS A 63 36.66 7.85 21.47
CA LYS A 63 35.78 7.31 22.52
C LYS A 63 35.49 8.38 23.55
N PHE A 64 34.25 8.41 24.05
CA PHE A 64 33.89 9.26 25.17
C PHE A 64 34.18 8.52 26.48
N TYR A 65 35.06 9.07 27.31
CA TYR A 65 35.47 8.48 28.58
C TYR A 65 35.69 9.57 29.63
N ASN A 66 35.12 9.40 30.82
CA ASN A 66 35.22 10.33 31.95
C ASN A 66 34.93 11.81 31.60
N GLY A 67 33.91 12.05 30.76
CA GLY A 67 33.50 13.40 30.39
C GLY A 67 34.30 14.05 29.25
N GLN A 68 35.25 13.33 28.65
CA GLN A 68 36.08 13.84 27.57
C GLN A 68 36.15 12.86 26.38
N TRP A 69 36.40 13.39 25.19
CA TRP A 69 36.73 12.58 24.02
C TRP A 69 38.23 12.26 24.01
N ILE A 70 38.57 10.99 23.79
CA ILE A 70 39.96 10.53 23.71
C ILE A 70 40.20 9.75 22.42
N LYS A 71 41.43 9.79 21.90
CA LYS A 71 41.82 9.04 20.70
C LYS A 71 41.94 7.56 21.04
N MET A 72 41.08 6.74 20.46
CA MET A 72 41.02 5.30 20.69
C MET A 72 41.88 4.53 19.66
N SER A 73 41.85 4.95 18.40
CA SER A 73 42.68 4.37 17.33
C SER A 73 43.03 5.42 16.28
N LEU A 74 44.22 5.30 15.70
CA LEU A 74 44.63 6.08 14.54
C LEU A 74 45.31 5.14 13.53
N THR A 75 44.66 4.94 12.39
CA THR A 75 45.14 4.04 11.35
C THR A 75 45.38 4.83 10.07
N LYS A 76 46.54 4.63 9.43
CA LYS A 76 46.80 5.21 8.11
C LYS A 76 45.83 4.60 7.09
N GLY A 77 45.06 5.45 6.43
CA GLY A 77 44.11 5.07 5.40
C GLY A 77 44.79 4.69 4.08
N MET A 78 44.01 4.15 3.15
CA MET A 78 44.47 3.75 1.82
C MET A 78 43.93 4.69 0.74
N GLY A 79 44.62 4.76 -0.39
CA GLY A 79 44.19 5.54 -1.54
C GLY A 79 44.22 7.05 -1.30
N TYR A 80 43.37 7.77 -2.02
CA TYR A 80 43.35 9.24 -2.04
C TYR A 80 41.99 9.84 -1.64
N ARG A 81 40.93 9.02 -1.54
CA ARG A 81 39.59 9.42 -1.12
C ARG A 81 38.85 8.32 -0.35
N VAL A 82 37.73 8.69 0.26
CA VAL A 82 36.75 7.77 0.86
C VAL A 82 35.41 7.90 0.12
N THR A 83 34.80 6.77 -0.22
CA THR A 83 33.50 6.70 -0.91
C THR A 83 32.37 6.18 -0.03
N LEU A 84 32.72 5.55 1.09
CA LEU A 84 31.79 5.01 2.08
C LEU A 84 32.43 5.09 3.46
N LEU A 85 31.67 5.57 4.44
CA LEU A 85 31.99 5.44 5.86
C LEU A 85 30.67 5.23 6.61
N THR A 86 30.47 4.03 7.12
CA THR A 86 29.27 3.65 7.89
C THR A 86 29.63 2.59 8.92
N ALA A 87 28.69 2.18 9.76
CA ALA A 87 28.86 1.03 10.63
C ALA A 87 27.56 0.21 10.68
N ALA A 88 27.71 -1.12 10.72
CA ALA A 88 26.59 -2.04 10.72
C ALA A 88 26.96 -3.38 11.37
N PRO A 89 25.99 -4.17 11.88
CA PRO A 89 26.24 -5.48 12.45
C PRO A 89 26.61 -6.50 11.36
N VAL A 90 27.89 -6.60 10.99
CA VAL A 90 28.36 -7.56 9.97
C VAL A 90 28.65 -8.91 10.62
N THR A 91 29.42 -8.90 11.71
CA THR A 91 29.93 -10.14 12.33
C THR A 91 28.99 -10.70 13.39
N SER A 92 28.32 -9.82 14.14
CA SER A 92 27.36 -10.14 15.21
C SER A 92 26.31 -9.06 15.34
N THR A 93 25.18 -9.38 15.96
CA THR A 93 24.10 -8.42 16.28
C THR A 93 24.38 -7.60 17.54
N SER A 94 25.44 -7.94 18.30
CA SER A 94 25.76 -7.30 19.59
C SER A 94 26.62 -6.05 19.49
N ARG A 95 27.24 -5.80 18.33
CA ARG A 95 28.09 -4.63 18.07
C ARG A 95 28.15 -4.33 16.58
N ASN A 96 28.51 -3.09 16.23
CA ASN A 96 28.71 -2.72 14.83
C ASN A 96 30.16 -2.93 14.39
N ASN A 97 30.33 -3.28 13.12
CA ASN A 97 31.59 -3.25 12.41
C ASN A 97 31.67 -1.94 11.61
N LEU A 98 32.83 -1.29 11.61
CA LEU A 98 33.06 -0.08 10.83
C LEU A 98 33.35 -0.46 9.37
N ILE A 99 32.64 0.13 8.43
CA ILE A 99 32.75 -0.17 7.00
C ILE A 99 33.29 1.07 6.30
N VAL A 100 34.40 0.91 5.57
CA VAL A 100 35.08 1.97 4.84
C VAL A 100 35.29 1.57 3.38
N GLY A 101 34.97 2.48 2.47
CA GLY A 101 35.30 2.39 1.05
C GLY A 101 36.53 3.25 0.73
N TRP A 102 37.70 2.63 0.62
CA TRP A 102 38.94 3.31 0.28
C TRP A 102 39.06 3.44 -1.24
N GLN A 103 38.99 4.66 -1.78
CA GLN A 103 39.09 4.87 -3.21
C GLN A 103 40.54 4.81 -3.67
N LEU A 104 40.88 3.72 -4.37
CA LEU A 104 42.22 3.46 -4.89
C LEU A 104 42.38 3.89 -6.36
N GLY A 105 41.27 4.03 -7.08
CA GLY A 105 41.25 4.45 -8.49
C GLY A 105 40.00 5.24 -8.88
N ALA A 106 39.89 5.57 -10.16
CA ALA A 106 38.80 6.42 -10.65
C ALA A 106 37.40 5.83 -10.44
N ILE A 107 37.28 4.49 -10.50
CA ILE A 107 36.00 3.78 -10.55
C ILE A 107 35.79 2.84 -9.34
N TRP A 108 36.86 2.27 -8.80
CA TRP A 108 36.76 1.25 -7.74
C TRP A 108 37.30 1.74 -6.40
N SER A 109 36.65 1.29 -5.35
CA SER A 109 37.05 1.41 -3.96
C SER A 109 37.31 0.03 -3.37
N LYS A 110 38.36 -0.12 -2.57
CA LYS A 110 38.55 -1.31 -1.73
C LYS A 110 37.56 -1.24 -0.57
N LEU A 111 36.86 -2.34 -0.32
CA LEU A 111 36.06 -2.51 0.89
C LEU A 111 36.97 -2.86 2.06
N ALA A 112 36.84 -2.15 3.18
CA ALA A 112 37.44 -2.52 4.45
C ALA A 112 36.33 -2.61 5.50
N VAL A 113 36.24 -3.75 6.18
CA VAL A 113 35.29 -3.96 7.28
C VAL A 113 36.11 -4.21 8.53
N TYR A 114 36.18 -3.20 9.38
CA TYR A 114 36.95 -3.26 10.61
C TYR A 114 36.12 -3.82 11.76
N ASP A 115 36.68 -4.82 12.42
CA ASP A 115 36.22 -5.30 13.72
C ASP A 115 37.10 -4.73 14.83
N TRP A 116 36.47 -4.40 15.95
CA TRP A 116 37.19 -3.94 17.13
C TRP A 116 37.70 -5.14 17.92
N THR A 117 39.02 -5.21 18.12
CA THR A 117 39.70 -6.28 18.87
C THR A 117 40.51 -5.70 20.01
N ASP A 118 41.00 -6.55 20.93
CA ASP A 118 41.90 -6.12 22.02
C ASP A 118 43.19 -5.45 21.50
N SER A 119 43.57 -5.73 20.25
CA SER A 119 44.70 -5.10 19.55
C SER A 119 44.35 -3.85 18.73
N GLY A 120 43.09 -3.37 18.81
CA GLY A 120 42.57 -2.26 18.03
C GLY A 120 41.77 -2.71 16.80
N LEU A 121 41.64 -1.81 15.80
CA LEU A 121 40.91 -2.09 14.56
C LEU A 121 41.62 -3.16 13.72
N LYS A 122 40.88 -4.20 13.36
CA LYS A 122 41.33 -5.25 12.44
C LYS A 122 40.45 -5.28 11.20
N ASP A 123 41.04 -5.07 10.03
CA ASP A 123 40.34 -5.25 8.74
C ASP A 123 40.07 -6.75 8.53
N LEU A 124 38.81 -7.10 8.29
CA LEU A 124 38.35 -8.46 8.03
C LEU A 124 38.22 -8.76 6.54
N THR A 125 38.41 -7.77 5.68
CA THR A 125 38.13 -7.89 4.25
C THR A 125 39.40 -8.25 3.46
N PRO A 126 39.34 -9.23 2.54
CA PRO A 126 40.42 -9.50 1.60
C PRO A 126 40.75 -8.29 0.70
N ASP A 127 42.00 -8.18 0.26
CA ASP A 127 42.48 -7.03 -0.52
C ASP A 127 41.84 -6.91 -1.92
N ASP A 128 41.29 -8.00 -2.44
CA ASP A 128 40.66 -8.09 -3.77
C ASP A 128 39.16 -7.76 -3.78
N VAL A 129 38.55 -7.51 -2.61
CA VAL A 129 37.14 -7.10 -2.54
C VAL A 129 37.01 -5.61 -2.83
N VAL A 130 36.56 -5.31 -4.05
CA VAL A 130 36.37 -3.95 -4.54
C VAL A 130 34.91 -3.70 -4.92
N PHE A 131 34.53 -2.42 -4.99
CA PHE A 131 33.22 -1.98 -5.45
C PHE A 131 33.26 -0.58 -6.07
N SER A 132 32.30 -0.30 -6.94
CA SER A 132 32.01 1.06 -7.42
C SER A 132 30.86 1.69 -6.62
N HIS A 133 29.89 0.86 -6.23
CA HIS A 133 28.85 1.20 -5.27
C HIS A 133 28.58 -0.01 -4.35
N ALA A 134 28.22 0.24 -3.10
CA ALA A 134 27.92 -0.82 -2.14
C ALA A 134 26.66 -0.48 -1.36
N GLU A 135 25.83 -1.48 -1.14
CA GLU A 135 24.64 -1.41 -0.30
C GLU A 135 24.79 -2.37 0.88
N ILE A 136 24.50 -1.88 2.08
CA ILE A 136 24.68 -2.58 3.35
C ILE A 136 23.29 -2.79 3.94
N ILE A 137 22.77 -4.01 3.84
CA ILE A 137 21.36 -4.31 4.08
C ILE A 137 21.26 -5.66 4.79
N ASP A 138 20.45 -5.74 5.84
CA ASP A 138 19.98 -7.02 6.39
C ASP A 138 18.92 -7.61 5.43
N MET A 139 19.36 -8.56 4.61
CA MET A 139 18.53 -9.16 3.57
C MET A 139 17.83 -10.40 4.11
N PRO A 140 16.51 -10.55 3.91
CA PRO A 140 15.79 -11.71 4.39
C PRO A 140 16.27 -12.97 3.64
N GLY A 141 16.88 -13.88 4.38
CA GLY A 141 17.15 -15.24 3.91
C GLY A 141 15.92 -16.14 4.05
N GLN A 142 16.14 -17.45 4.02
CA GLN A 142 15.06 -18.45 4.14
C GLN A 142 14.27 -18.39 5.46
N HIS A 143 14.85 -17.80 6.51
CA HIS A 143 14.24 -17.68 7.83
C HIS A 143 13.88 -16.23 8.18
N GLY A 144 13.83 -15.34 7.20
CA GLY A 144 13.71 -13.90 7.39
C GLY A 144 15.06 -13.24 7.66
N ARG A 145 15.00 -12.01 8.17
CA ARG A 145 16.16 -11.20 8.58
C ARG A 145 16.76 -11.74 9.88
N ASP A 146 18.09 -11.80 9.97
CA ASP A 146 18.79 -12.36 11.13
C ASP A 146 19.49 -11.28 11.99
N GLY A 147 19.32 -10.01 11.63
CA GLY A 147 19.92 -8.87 12.31
C GLY A 147 21.36 -8.59 11.89
N LYS A 148 21.95 -9.39 10.99
CA LYS A 148 23.25 -9.13 10.38
C LYS A 148 23.05 -8.62 8.97
N VAL A 149 24.02 -7.83 8.50
CA VAL A 149 23.95 -7.25 7.15
C VAL A 149 24.71 -8.09 6.13
N GLU A 150 24.09 -8.26 4.97
CA GLU A 150 24.76 -8.56 3.72
C GLU A 150 25.29 -7.28 3.07
N ILE A 151 26.33 -7.44 2.25
CA ILE A 151 26.88 -6.36 1.44
C ILE A 151 26.69 -6.73 -0.02
N ALA A 152 25.87 -5.95 -0.73
CA ALA A 152 25.78 -6.00 -2.18
C ALA A 152 26.82 -5.07 -2.80
N LEU A 153 27.74 -5.64 -3.56
CA LEU A 153 28.83 -4.95 -4.25
C LEU A 153 28.47 -4.79 -5.72
N TRP A 154 28.29 -3.55 -6.16
CA TRP A 154 28.17 -3.18 -7.57
C TRP A 154 29.55 -2.84 -8.10
N ILE A 155 30.08 -3.70 -8.97
CA ILE A 155 31.44 -3.64 -9.47
C ILE A 155 31.36 -3.26 -10.93
N HIS A 156 31.75 -2.02 -11.25
CA HIS A 156 31.76 -1.56 -12.64
C HIS A 156 32.66 -2.45 -13.49
N ASP A 157 32.14 -2.83 -14.65
CA ASP A 157 32.82 -3.71 -15.61
C ASP A 157 33.00 -3.03 -16.97
N THR A 158 31.91 -2.65 -17.65
CA THR A 158 31.97 -1.99 -18.96
C THR A 158 30.74 -1.14 -19.24
N GLY A 159 30.88 0.00 -19.92
CA GLY A 159 29.76 0.91 -20.19
C GLY A 159 29.04 1.31 -18.89
N GLU A 160 27.72 1.10 -18.84
CA GLU A 160 26.90 1.23 -17.63
C GLU A 160 26.62 -0.14 -16.96
N ALA A 161 27.45 -1.17 -17.21
CA ALA A 161 27.26 -2.49 -16.63
C ALA A 161 28.09 -2.67 -15.36
N TYR A 162 27.44 -3.26 -14.35
CA TYR A 162 28.00 -3.61 -13.06
C TYR A 162 27.78 -5.08 -12.74
N ARG A 163 28.85 -5.82 -12.48
CA ARG A 163 28.70 -7.12 -11.82
C ARG A 163 28.20 -6.89 -10.39
N VAL A 164 27.15 -7.61 -10.01
CA VAL A 164 26.59 -7.53 -8.65
C VAL A 164 26.88 -8.82 -7.90
N ASP A 165 27.67 -8.70 -6.84
CA ASP A 165 28.00 -9.79 -5.91
C ASP A 165 27.40 -9.48 -4.54
N ILE A 166 26.70 -10.44 -3.93
CA ILE A 166 26.22 -10.29 -2.54
C ILE A 166 27.05 -11.20 -1.65
N ILE A 167 27.70 -10.60 -0.65
CA ILE A 167 28.55 -11.29 0.31
C ILE A 167 28.02 -11.12 1.73
N ARG A 168 28.25 -12.13 2.56
CA ARG A 168 27.93 -12.11 3.99
C ARG A 168 29.12 -12.62 4.81
N TRP A 169 29.17 -12.23 6.07
CA TRP A 169 30.11 -12.81 7.02
C TRP A 169 29.52 -14.06 7.68
N GLN A 170 30.13 -15.21 7.44
CA GLN A 170 29.67 -16.48 8.00
C GLN A 170 30.85 -17.34 8.45
N ASN A 171 30.80 -17.84 9.68
CA ASN A 171 31.82 -18.72 10.25
C ASN A 171 33.26 -18.17 10.13
N GLY A 172 33.42 -16.86 10.37
CA GLY A 172 34.74 -16.22 10.41
C GLY A 172 35.34 -15.88 9.04
N LYS A 173 34.56 -15.95 7.96
CA LYS A 173 35.00 -15.59 6.61
C LYS A 173 33.87 -14.97 5.79
N TRP A 174 34.23 -14.27 4.71
CA TRP A 174 33.29 -13.82 3.70
C TRP A 174 32.88 -14.97 2.78
N VAL A 175 31.58 -15.08 2.51
CA VAL A 175 30.99 -16.04 1.57
C VAL A 175 29.95 -15.35 0.70
N SER A 176 29.66 -15.92 -0.47
CA SER A 176 28.52 -15.50 -1.29
C SER A 176 27.20 -15.85 -0.60
N ALA A 177 26.16 -15.04 -0.85
CA ALA A 177 24.86 -15.14 -0.20
C ALA A 177 23.72 -15.44 -1.21
N PRO A 178 23.69 -16.63 -1.85
CA PRO A 178 22.71 -16.92 -2.91
C PRO A 178 21.26 -17.03 -2.42
N ASP A 179 21.04 -17.41 -1.16
CA ASP A 179 19.71 -17.55 -0.58
C ASP A 179 18.97 -16.22 -0.39
N VAL A 180 19.67 -15.07 -0.44
CA VAL A 180 19.03 -13.74 -0.43
C VAL A 180 18.86 -13.15 -1.83
N TYR A 181 19.29 -13.85 -2.88
CA TYR A 181 19.17 -13.35 -4.25
C TYR A 181 17.72 -13.07 -4.69
N PRO A 182 16.71 -13.91 -4.36
CA PRO A 182 15.32 -13.63 -4.72
C PRO A 182 14.79 -12.31 -4.16
N TYR A 183 15.35 -11.83 -3.04
CA TYR A 183 15.02 -10.53 -2.47
C TYR A 183 15.71 -9.37 -3.21
N TYR A 184 17.02 -9.48 -3.43
CA TYR A 184 17.83 -8.36 -3.92
C TYR A 184 17.88 -8.25 -5.45
N PHE A 185 18.00 -9.37 -6.16
CA PHE A 185 18.18 -9.36 -7.62
C PHE A 185 16.99 -8.84 -8.43
N PRO A 186 15.72 -8.83 -7.99
CA PRO A 186 14.66 -8.09 -8.69
C PRO A 186 15.01 -6.62 -8.96
N LYS A 187 15.74 -5.97 -8.04
CA LYS A 187 16.25 -4.59 -8.25
C LYS A 187 17.30 -4.54 -9.36
N VAL A 188 18.22 -5.50 -9.39
CA VAL A 188 19.28 -5.62 -10.41
C VAL A 188 18.67 -5.93 -11.78
N VAL A 189 17.64 -6.78 -11.85
CA VAL A 189 16.87 -7.06 -13.06
C VAL A 189 16.29 -5.76 -13.62
N GLN A 190 15.61 -4.95 -12.81
CA GLN A 190 15.04 -3.68 -13.26
C GLN A 190 16.09 -2.71 -13.82
N TYR A 191 17.28 -2.68 -13.21
CA TYR A 191 18.40 -1.87 -13.71
C TYR A 191 18.78 -2.29 -15.13
N TYR A 192 18.96 -3.59 -15.37
CA TYR A 192 19.35 -4.09 -16.68
C TYR A 192 18.22 -4.12 -17.72
N GLU A 193 16.96 -4.30 -17.31
CA GLU A 193 15.81 -4.16 -18.21
C GLU A 193 15.72 -2.75 -18.79
N LYS A 194 15.99 -1.71 -17.98
CA LYS A 194 16.06 -0.32 -18.47
C LYS A 194 17.19 -0.13 -19.48
N LEU A 195 18.36 -0.72 -19.21
CA LEU A 195 19.51 -0.63 -20.10
C LEU A 195 19.30 -1.39 -21.41
N THR A 196 18.72 -2.58 -21.40
CA THR A 196 18.41 -3.33 -22.64
C THR A 196 17.27 -2.70 -23.44
N GLN A 197 16.36 -1.96 -22.79
CA GLN A 197 15.35 -1.15 -23.50
C GLN A 197 15.98 0.07 -24.19
N HIS A 198 16.90 0.79 -23.54
CA HIS A 198 17.56 1.97 -24.11
C HIS A 198 18.64 1.60 -25.13
N TYR A 199 19.34 0.49 -24.89
CA TYR A 199 20.49 0.04 -25.65
C TYR A 199 20.32 -1.43 -26.07
N PRO A 200 19.32 -1.75 -26.90
CA PRO A 200 18.97 -3.14 -27.25
C PRO A 200 20.06 -3.85 -28.04
N ASP A 201 20.95 -3.11 -28.70
CA ASP A 201 22.04 -3.67 -29.51
C ASP A 201 23.33 -3.91 -28.70
N TYR A 202 23.33 -3.61 -27.40
CA TYR A 202 24.49 -3.75 -26.53
C TYR A 202 24.43 -5.08 -25.79
N ILE A 203 25.19 -6.06 -26.29
CA ILE A 203 25.15 -7.43 -25.79
C ILE A 203 25.41 -7.56 -24.28
N PHE A 204 26.36 -6.80 -23.74
CA PHE A 204 26.76 -6.98 -22.34
C PHE A 204 25.59 -6.69 -21.39
N TYR A 205 24.68 -5.76 -21.72
CA TYR A 205 23.45 -5.55 -20.93
C TYR A 205 22.52 -6.75 -20.96
N TRP A 206 22.40 -7.45 -22.09
CA TRP A 206 21.63 -8.70 -22.16
C TRP A 206 22.28 -9.83 -21.35
N SER A 207 23.60 -9.92 -21.36
CA SER A 207 24.33 -10.92 -20.56
C SER A 207 24.11 -10.73 -19.06
N TYR A 208 24.20 -9.48 -18.59
CA TYR A 208 23.96 -9.14 -17.20
C TYR A 208 22.49 -9.22 -16.81
N LEU A 209 21.57 -8.88 -17.72
CA LEU A 209 20.15 -9.11 -17.52
C LEU A 209 19.86 -10.59 -17.30
N ALA A 210 20.44 -11.46 -18.13
CA ALA A 210 20.26 -12.91 -18.00
C ALA A 210 20.78 -13.44 -16.67
N ASP A 211 21.98 -13.03 -16.23
CA ASP A 211 22.54 -13.41 -14.92
C ASP A 211 21.66 -12.90 -13.77
N ALA A 212 21.22 -11.64 -13.83
CA ALA A 212 20.36 -11.05 -12.81
C ALA A 212 19.00 -11.75 -12.72
N GLN A 213 18.37 -12.06 -13.86
CA GLN A 213 17.11 -12.80 -13.92
C GLN A 213 17.27 -14.22 -13.41
N TYR A 214 18.39 -14.88 -13.72
CA TYR A 214 18.70 -16.21 -13.18
C TYR A 214 18.83 -16.19 -11.66
N LYS A 215 19.59 -15.24 -11.10
CA LYS A 215 19.76 -15.06 -9.65
C LYS A 215 18.45 -14.65 -8.96
N ALA A 216 17.56 -13.94 -9.65
CA ALA A 216 16.21 -13.62 -9.17
C ALA A 216 15.21 -14.79 -9.25
N GLY A 217 15.58 -15.94 -9.81
CA GLY A 217 14.68 -17.08 -10.01
C GLY A 217 13.74 -16.94 -11.22
N MET A 218 13.94 -15.94 -12.08
CA MET A 218 13.11 -15.67 -13.27
C MET A 218 13.57 -16.52 -14.47
N PHE A 219 13.62 -17.84 -14.32
CA PHE A 219 14.30 -18.74 -15.27
C PHE A 219 13.83 -18.62 -16.74
N PRO A 220 12.52 -18.53 -17.06
CA PRO A 220 12.09 -18.34 -18.45
C PRO A 220 12.57 -17.02 -19.07
N ALA A 221 12.58 -15.93 -18.29
CA ALA A 221 13.07 -14.64 -18.74
C ALA A 221 14.60 -14.67 -18.90
N ALA A 222 15.31 -15.28 -17.94
CA ALA A 222 16.76 -15.49 -18.02
C ALA A 222 17.14 -16.28 -19.27
N LEU A 223 16.37 -17.32 -19.61
CA LEU A 223 16.57 -18.12 -20.82
C LEU A 223 16.41 -17.28 -22.09
N ALA A 224 15.38 -16.44 -22.15
CA ALA A 224 15.17 -15.54 -23.30
C ALA A 224 16.32 -14.52 -23.43
N SER A 225 16.75 -13.92 -22.32
CA SER A 225 17.83 -12.94 -22.28
C SER A 225 19.18 -13.54 -22.66
N VAL A 226 19.51 -14.75 -22.17
CA VAL A 226 20.77 -15.42 -22.53
C VAL A 226 20.77 -15.86 -23.99
N GLN A 227 19.64 -16.30 -24.54
CA GLN A 227 19.50 -16.61 -25.96
C GLN A 227 19.61 -15.37 -26.83
N LYS A 228 19.05 -14.24 -26.38
CA LYS A 228 19.26 -12.95 -27.03
C LYS A 228 20.75 -12.56 -27.01
N ALA A 229 21.44 -12.70 -25.89
CA ALA A 229 22.89 -12.46 -25.82
C ALA A 229 23.69 -13.40 -26.75
N LEU A 230 23.32 -14.68 -26.85
CA LEU A 230 23.94 -15.64 -27.77
C LEU A 230 23.67 -15.34 -29.26
N SER A 231 22.68 -14.51 -29.59
CA SER A 231 22.31 -14.19 -30.97
C SER A 231 23.20 -13.14 -31.64
N PHE A 232 24.01 -12.40 -30.88
CA PHE A 232 24.92 -11.39 -31.44
C PHE A 232 26.17 -12.03 -32.04
N SER A 233 26.82 -11.31 -32.96
CA SER A 233 28.05 -11.77 -33.64
C SER A 233 29.23 -12.00 -32.69
N ASP A 234 29.33 -11.18 -31.64
CA ASP A 234 30.46 -11.18 -30.70
C ASP A 234 29.95 -11.34 -29.25
N PRO A 235 29.80 -12.59 -28.78
CA PRO A 235 29.27 -12.90 -27.46
C PRO A 235 30.08 -12.31 -26.29
N TYR A 236 29.41 -11.68 -25.34
CA TYR A 236 30.00 -11.17 -24.09
C TYR A 236 29.34 -11.85 -22.87
N PRO A 237 30.10 -12.25 -21.83
CA PRO A 237 31.56 -12.14 -21.69
C PRO A 237 32.34 -13.14 -22.56
N SER A 238 31.75 -14.30 -22.85
CA SER A 238 32.17 -15.19 -23.94
C SER A 238 31.01 -16.10 -24.34
N LYS A 239 31.10 -16.75 -25.50
CA LYS A 239 30.08 -17.70 -25.95
C LYS A 239 29.97 -18.88 -24.99
N GLU A 240 31.09 -19.39 -24.49
CA GLU A 240 31.17 -20.50 -23.55
C GLU A 240 30.51 -20.13 -22.21
N ALA A 241 30.73 -18.92 -21.71
CA ALA A 241 30.11 -18.44 -20.48
C ALA A 241 28.59 -18.31 -20.61
N LEU A 242 28.10 -17.78 -21.73
CA LEU A 242 26.66 -17.68 -21.99
C LEU A 242 26.02 -19.07 -22.18
N LEU A 243 26.70 -20.01 -22.85
CA LEU A 243 26.22 -21.39 -22.97
C LEU A 243 26.20 -22.11 -21.60
N ALA A 244 27.17 -21.82 -20.73
CA ALA A 244 27.19 -22.34 -19.37
C ALA A 244 26.05 -21.77 -18.51
N LEU A 245 25.77 -20.47 -18.65
CA LEU A 245 24.61 -19.83 -18.01
C LEU A 245 23.29 -20.40 -18.55
N GLU A 246 23.15 -20.54 -19.88
CA GLU A 246 21.98 -21.16 -20.51
C GLU A 246 21.76 -22.59 -20.01
N LYS A 247 22.84 -23.38 -19.89
CA LYS A 247 22.78 -24.73 -19.32
C LYS A 247 22.35 -24.71 -17.85
N SER A 248 22.87 -23.79 -17.05
CA SER A 248 22.51 -23.65 -15.62
C SER A 248 21.05 -23.26 -15.46
N ILE A 249 20.55 -22.34 -16.29
CA ILE A 249 19.13 -21.96 -16.34
C ILE A 249 18.26 -23.16 -16.70
N LYS A 250 18.61 -23.91 -17.76
CA LYS A 250 17.87 -25.12 -18.18
C LYS A 250 17.88 -26.19 -17.10
N GLN A 251 19.01 -26.43 -16.44
CA GLN A 251 19.11 -27.38 -15.33
C GLN A 251 18.29 -26.94 -14.10
N ALA A 252 18.27 -25.65 -13.79
CA ALA A 252 17.41 -25.10 -12.75
C ALA A 252 15.93 -25.31 -13.09
N MET A 253 15.54 -25.13 -14.35
CA MET A 253 14.18 -25.41 -14.85
C MET A 253 13.82 -26.90 -14.84
N GLU A 254 14.77 -27.80 -15.14
CA GLU A 254 14.56 -29.25 -15.22
C GLU A 254 14.58 -29.96 -13.86
N SER A 255 15.37 -29.47 -12.91
CA SER A 255 15.64 -30.19 -11.66
C SER A 255 14.51 -30.14 -10.63
N GLY A 256 13.53 -29.23 -10.73
CA GLY A 256 12.42 -29.13 -9.77
C GLY A 256 12.84 -29.20 -8.28
N SER A 257 14.08 -28.81 -7.96
CA SER A 257 14.77 -29.27 -6.77
C SER A 257 14.80 -28.22 -5.65
N HIS A 258 13.74 -28.21 -4.85
CA HIS A 258 13.78 -28.39 -3.39
C HIS A 258 14.87 -27.67 -2.56
N ALA A 259 15.36 -26.50 -2.96
CA ALA A 259 15.59 -25.44 -1.98
C ALA A 259 14.20 -24.91 -1.66
N ARG A 260 13.57 -25.42 -0.58
CA ARG A 260 12.17 -25.16 -0.17
C ARG A 260 11.69 -23.81 -0.70
N GLU A 261 11.01 -23.86 -1.86
CA GLU A 261 10.60 -22.67 -2.56
C GLU A 261 9.62 -21.94 -1.66
N VAL A 262 9.92 -20.68 -1.39
CA VAL A 262 8.96 -19.76 -0.80
C VAL A 262 7.79 -19.71 -1.77
N THR A 263 6.74 -20.48 -1.48
CA THR A 263 5.54 -20.54 -2.32
C THR A 263 4.77 -19.26 -2.06
N TRP A 264 4.73 -18.36 -3.04
CA TRP A 264 3.95 -17.14 -2.91
C TRP A 264 2.46 -17.47 -2.85
N LEU A 265 1.74 -16.69 -2.07
CA LEU A 265 0.33 -16.94 -1.77
C LEU A 265 -0.53 -15.75 -2.17
N TYR A 266 -1.73 -16.04 -2.66
CA TYR A 266 -2.68 -15.06 -3.19
C TYR A 266 -4.03 -15.19 -2.49
N PRO A 267 -4.64 -14.10 -2.02
CA PRO A 267 -5.86 -14.17 -1.23
C PRO A 267 -7.03 -14.67 -2.08
N VAL A 268 -7.80 -15.59 -1.51
CA VAL A 268 -9.02 -16.16 -2.09
C VAL A 268 -10.14 -16.11 -1.06
N SER A 269 -11.38 -16.06 -1.53
CA SER A 269 -12.53 -15.92 -0.65
C SER A 269 -13.69 -16.85 -1.00
N VAL A 270 -14.39 -17.31 0.03
CA VAL A 270 -15.55 -18.18 -0.10
C VAL A 270 -16.72 -17.56 0.65
N ARG A 271 -17.85 -17.39 -0.02
CA ARG A 271 -19.12 -16.96 0.59
C ARG A 271 -19.75 -18.15 1.31
N THR A 272 -20.09 -17.95 2.57
CA THR A 272 -20.68 -18.97 3.45
C THR A 272 -21.95 -18.45 4.11
N VAL A 273 -22.63 -19.29 4.89
CA VAL A 273 -23.77 -18.87 5.74
C VAL A 273 -23.35 -17.98 6.92
N GLN A 274 -22.05 -17.82 7.16
CA GLN A 274 -21.47 -16.95 8.20
C GLN A 274 -20.74 -15.74 7.60
N GLY A 275 -21.09 -15.37 6.35
CA GLY A 275 -20.40 -14.32 5.61
C GLY A 275 -19.25 -14.85 4.75
N THR A 276 -18.49 -13.92 4.17
CA THR A 276 -17.31 -14.23 3.33
C THR A 276 -16.13 -14.60 4.22
N ARG A 277 -15.48 -15.72 3.91
CA ARG A 277 -14.26 -16.18 4.58
C ARG A 277 -13.08 -16.13 3.63
N TRP A 278 -11.92 -15.77 4.14
CA TRP A 278 -10.70 -15.58 3.36
C TRP A 278 -9.61 -16.58 3.71
N GLY A 279 -8.88 -16.99 2.68
CA GLY A 279 -7.73 -17.90 2.74
C GLY A 279 -6.75 -17.54 1.64
N TYR A 280 -5.84 -18.46 1.30
CA TYR A 280 -4.82 -18.22 0.29
C TYR A 280 -4.58 -19.43 -0.61
N MET A 281 -4.27 -19.16 -1.87
CA MET A 281 -3.90 -20.16 -2.87
C MET A 281 -2.48 -19.93 -3.41
N ASP A 282 -1.88 -20.96 -4.00
CA ASP A 282 -0.65 -20.83 -4.79
C ASP A 282 -0.92 -20.30 -6.22
N GLU A 283 0.14 -20.10 -7.01
CA GLU A 283 0.03 -19.61 -8.40
C GLU A 283 -0.80 -20.54 -9.30
N GLN A 284 -0.84 -21.84 -8.98
CA GLN A 284 -1.60 -22.85 -9.75
C GLN A 284 -3.08 -22.91 -9.37
N GLY A 285 -3.51 -22.13 -8.37
CA GLY A 285 -4.89 -22.08 -7.90
C GLY A 285 -5.23 -23.11 -6.83
N HIS A 286 -4.25 -23.83 -6.27
CA HIS A 286 -4.50 -24.73 -5.16
C HIS A 286 -4.58 -23.93 -3.86
N VAL A 287 -5.69 -24.07 -3.15
CA VAL A 287 -5.82 -23.50 -1.79
C VAL A 287 -4.75 -24.12 -0.89
N ARG A 288 -3.91 -23.27 -0.30
CA ARG A 288 -2.84 -23.64 0.64
C ARG A 288 -3.20 -23.27 2.07
N LEU A 289 -3.92 -22.17 2.25
CA LEU A 289 -4.48 -21.76 3.54
C LEU A 289 -6.00 -21.71 3.40
N GLU A 290 -6.70 -22.52 4.18
CA GLU A 290 -8.15 -22.66 4.09
C GLU A 290 -8.88 -21.33 4.39
N PRO A 291 -10.00 -21.04 3.71
CA PRO A 291 -10.75 -19.81 3.94
C PRO A 291 -11.47 -19.80 5.29
N VAL A 292 -10.79 -19.33 6.33
CA VAL A 292 -11.31 -19.24 7.71
C VAL A 292 -11.19 -17.84 8.32
N LEU A 293 -10.47 -16.93 7.66
CA LEU A 293 -10.24 -15.56 8.12
C LEU A 293 -11.45 -14.68 7.80
N ASP A 294 -11.63 -13.60 8.57
CA ASP A 294 -12.65 -12.58 8.29
C ASP A 294 -12.22 -11.68 7.10
N ASP A 295 -10.91 -11.41 6.98
CA ASP A 295 -10.31 -10.64 5.88
C ASP A 295 -8.84 -11.04 5.66
N ALA A 296 -8.34 -10.86 4.44
CA ALA A 296 -6.98 -11.23 4.05
C ALA A 296 -6.42 -10.30 2.97
N ARG A 297 -5.33 -9.58 3.29
CA ARG A 297 -4.61 -8.73 2.33
C ARG A 297 -3.59 -9.53 1.52
N ASP A 298 -3.13 -8.93 0.42
CA ASP A 298 -2.05 -9.48 -0.40
C ASP A 298 -0.76 -9.61 0.41
N PHE A 299 0.03 -10.66 0.14
CA PHE A 299 1.38 -10.76 0.65
C PHE A 299 2.26 -9.65 0.06
N GLN A 300 2.94 -8.92 0.94
CA GLN A 300 3.90 -7.88 0.58
C GLN A 300 5.26 -8.50 0.25
N SER A 301 6.16 -7.74 -0.39
CA SER A 301 7.49 -8.22 -0.81
C SER A 301 8.38 -8.77 0.32
N ASN A 302 8.08 -8.45 1.58
CA ASN A 302 8.75 -9.02 2.75
C ASN A 302 8.17 -10.38 3.20
N GLY A 303 7.20 -10.94 2.47
CA GLY A 303 6.59 -12.25 2.76
C GLY A 303 5.58 -12.22 3.91
N LEU A 304 5.07 -11.04 4.27
CA LEU A 304 4.05 -10.85 5.30
C LEU A 304 2.72 -10.41 4.69
N ALA A 305 1.61 -10.84 5.30
CA ALA A 305 0.27 -10.37 4.97
C ALA A 305 -0.50 -9.99 6.24
N VAL A 306 -1.20 -8.87 6.20
CA VAL A 306 -2.16 -8.48 7.23
C VAL A 306 -3.46 -9.26 7.03
N VAL A 307 -3.95 -9.87 8.09
CA VAL A 307 -5.19 -10.66 8.09
C VAL A 307 -6.07 -10.27 9.27
N VAL A 308 -7.39 -10.51 9.16
CA VAL A 308 -8.34 -10.29 10.25
C VAL A 308 -8.94 -11.64 10.66
N GLN A 309 -8.96 -11.88 11.96
CA GLN A 309 -9.59 -13.05 12.56
C GLN A 309 -10.30 -12.65 13.86
N ASN A 310 -11.57 -13.05 13.99
CA ASN A 310 -12.46 -12.66 15.08
C ASN A 310 -12.55 -11.12 15.25
N GLY A 311 -12.58 -10.39 14.14
CA GLY A 311 -12.67 -8.92 14.13
C GLY A 311 -11.41 -8.17 14.56
N LYS A 312 -10.28 -8.86 14.74
CA LYS A 312 -8.98 -8.25 15.08
C LYS A 312 -7.93 -8.53 14.01
N ALA A 313 -7.10 -7.54 13.74
CA ALA A 313 -6.01 -7.62 12.78
C ALA A 313 -4.74 -8.25 13.39
N GLY A 314 -4.11 -9.12 12.61
CA GLY A 314 -2.82 -9.75 12.88
C GLY A 314 -1.99 -9.84 11.59
N VAL A 315 -0.84 -10.49 11.65
CA VAL A 315 0.09 -10.63 10.52
C VAL A 315 0.53 -12.09 10.42
N ILE A 316 0.46 -12.66 9.22
CA ILE A 316 0.94 -14.01 8.92
C ILE A 316 2.12 -13.99 7.97
N ASN A 317 2.95 -15.03 8.03
CA ASN A 317 3.96 -15.33 7.02
C ASN A 317 3.39 -16.25 5.92
N LEU A 318 4.19 -16.55 4.89
CA LEU A 318 3.81 -17.41 3.76
C LEU A 318 3.50 -18.87 4.13
N ASN A 319 3.82 -19.31 5.34
CA ASN A 319 3.40 -20.62 5.86
C ASN A 319 2.05 -20.56 6.60
N GLY A 320 1.39 -19.40 6.61
CA GLY A 320 0.15 -19.16 7.35
C GLY A 320 0.33 -19.05 8.87
N GLN A 321 1.58 -18.91 9.35
CA GLN A 321 1.86 -18.78 10.78
C GLN A 321 1.75 -17.31 11.18
N PHE A 322 1.04 -17.04 12.28
CA PHE A 322 0.97 -15.70 12.85
C PHE A 322 2.34 -15.25 13.37
N VAL A 323 2.86 -14.18 12.76
CA VAL A 323 3.98 -13.37 13.26
C VAL A 323 3.46 -12.38 14.30
N VAL A 324 2.29 -11.78 14.03
CA VAL A 324 1.55 -10.93 14.96
C VAL A 324 0.18 -11.55 15.19
N GLN A 325 -0.15 -11.87 16.43
CA GLN A 325 -1.47 -12.43 16.77
C GLN A 325 -2.59 -11.43 16.46
N PRO A 326 -3.81 -11.89 16.12
CA PRO A 326 -4.97 -11.01 15.92
C PRO A 326 -5.34 -10.26 17.21
N LEU A 327 -4.87 -9.02 17.35
CA LEU A 327 -5.02 -8.25 18.58
C LEU A 327 -5.31 -6.75 18.36
N TYR A 328 -4.96 -6.22 17.19
CA TYR A 328 -5.15 -4.81 16.85
C TYR A 328 -6.50 -4.58 16.19
N ASP A 329 -7.03 -3.35 16.27
CA ASP A 329 -8.22 -2.96 15.52
C ASP A 329 -7.89 -2.86 14.02
N SER A 330 -6.68 -2.39 13.69
CA SER A 330 -6.16 -2.41 12.32
C SER A 330 -4.62 -2.38 12.29
N ILE A 331 -4.06 -2.82 11.16
CA ILE A 331 -2.62 -2.77 10.85
C ILE A 331 -2.47 -2.23 9.43
N ASN A 332 -1.66 -1.18 9.23
CA ASN A 332 -1.28 -0.67 7.92
C ASN A 332 -0.31 -1.63 7.21
N SER A 333 -0.13 -1.46 5.90
CA SER A 333 0.90 -2.20 5.16
C SER A 333 2.30 -1.87 5.67
N TYR A 334 3.22 -2.83 5.60
CA TYR A 334 4.62 -2.58 5.91
C TYR A 334 5.25 -1.64 4.87
N VAL A 335 5.72 -0.48 5.31
CA VAL A 335 6.47 0.50 4.51
C VAL A 335 7.84 0.68 5.16
N GLU A 336 8.91 0.59 4.37
CA GLU A 336 10.29 0.62 4.88
C GLU A 336 10.57 -0.39 6.02
N GLY A 337 9.86 -1.52 6.04
CA GLY A 337 10.00 -2.55 7.09
C GLY A 337 9.33 -2.19 8.43
N ARG A 338 8.35 -1.28 8.42
CA ARG A 338 7.52 -0.91 9.58
C ARG A 338 6.05 -0.88 9.23
N ALA A 339 5.20 -1.19 10.20
CA ALA A 339 3.76 -1.01 10.06
C ALA A 339 3.22 -0.15 11.21
N ILE A 340 2.16 0.60 10.92
CA ILE A 340 1.40 1.33 11.92
C ILE A 340 0.22 0.46 12.37
N VAL A 341 0.09 0.26 13.68
CA VAL A 341 -0.99 -0.50 14.31
C VAL A 341 -1.89 0.41 15.12
N ILE A 342 -3.18 0.10 15.15
CA ILE A 342 -4.19 0.88 15.86
C ILE A 342 -4.90 -0.04 16.85
N ASP A 343 -5.02 0.42 18.09
CA ASP A 343 -5.92 -0.16 19.09
C ASP A 343 -6.58 0.94 19.92
N SER A 344 -7.35 0.54 20.94
CA SER A 344 -8.04 1.46 21.87
C SER A 344 -7.16 2.53 22.54
N GLN A 345 -5.82 2.35 22.57
CA GLN A 345 -4.90 3.34 23.12
C GLN A 345 -4.42 4.37 22.08
N GLY A 346 -4.59 4.07 20.78
CA GLY A 346 -4.13 4.89 19.66
C GLY A 346 -3.14 4.17 18.74
N PHE A 347 -2.41 4.96 17.97
CA PHE A 347 -1.46 4.52 16.94
C PHE A 347 -0.11 4.16 17.56
N LYS A 348 0.47 3.03 17.13
CA LYS A 348 1.80 2.55 17.51
C LYS A 348 2.55 2.08 16.26
N MET A 349 3.88 2.09 16.30
CA MET A 349 4.71 1.54 15.20
C MET A 349 5.26 0.18 15.61
N ILE A 350 5.21 -0.79 14.70
CA ILE A 350 5.82 -2.12 14.88
C ILE A 350 6.88 -2.41 13.81
N ASP A 351 7.85 -3.26 14.15
CA ASP A 351 8.72 -3.93 13.18
C ASP A 351 8.04 -5.16 12.54
N GLU A 352 8.73 -5.81 11.60
CA GLU A 352 8.24 -6.99 10.90
C GLU A 352 8.08 -8.23 11.79
N GLN A 353 8.69 -8.23 12.97
CA GLN A 353 8.56 -9.29 13.98
C GLN A 353 7.39 -9.00 14.94
N GLY A 354 6.74 -7.84 14.82
CA GLY A 354 5.63 -7.43 15.67
C GLY A 354 6.03 -6.69 16.93
N HIS A 355 7.31 -6.36 17.13
CA HIS A 355 7.73 -5.60 18.30
C HIS A 355 7.28 -4.15 18.18
N VAL A 356 6.60 -3.66 19.22
CA VAL A 356 6.22 -2.25 19.32
C VAL A 356 7.46 -1.40 19.57
N LEU A 357 7.74 -0.47 18.67
CA LEU A 357 8.93 0.40 18.67
C LEU A 357 8.66 1.74 19.36
N THR A 358 7.44 2.26 19.23
CA THR A 358 7.03 3.51 19.87
C THR A 358 6.94 3.37 21.38
N ARG A 359 7.51 4.34 22.11
CA ARG A 359 7.49 4.38 23.60
C ARG A 359 6.10 4.58 24.23
N ARG A 360 5.12 5.02 23.45
CA ARG A 360 3.73 5.28 23.84
C ARG A 360 2.81 5.16 22.62
N ALA A 361 1.50 5.10 22.84
CA ALA A 361 0.53 5.31 21.79
C ALA A 361 0.38 6.80 21.46
N TYR A 362 0.11 7.11 20.19
CA TYR A 362 -0.12 8.46 19.68
C TYR A 362 -1.54 8.60 19.13
N PRO A 363 -2.11 9.82 19.08
CA PRO A 363 -3.37 10.05 18.39
C PRO A 363 -3.34 9.70 16.90
N PHE A 364 -2.18 9.84 16.25
CA PHE A 364 -1.96 9.52 14.85
C PHE A 364 -0.46 9.36 14.54
N ILE A 365 -0.15 8.44 13.64
CA ILE A 365 1.16 8.28 13.00
C ILE A 365 0.90 7.95 11.53
N ALA A 366 1.58 8.62 10.61
CA ALA A 366 1.60 8.29 9.19
C ALA A 366 2.57 7.13 8.90
N ASP A 367 2.48 6.52 7.72
CA ASP A 367 3.48 5.55 7.28
C ASP A 367 4.86 6.24 7.12
N LEU A 368 5.95 5.45 7.13
CA LEU A 368 7.26 6.02 6.89
C LEU A 368 7.42 6.52 5.45
N SER A 369 8.09 7.66 5.32
CA SER A 369 8.65 8.18 4.08
C SER A 369 10.07 8.66 4.35
N GLU A 370 11.04 8.09 3.64
CA GLU A 370 12.47 8.41 3.74
C GLU A 370 13.01 8.33 5.18
N GLY A 371 12.59 7.29 5.92
CA GLY A 371 13.03 7.06 7.29
C GLY A 371 12.38 7.99 8.33
N ARG A 372 11.29 8.69 7.99
CA ARG A 372 10.51 9.53 8.91
C ARG A 372 9.02 9.21 8.84
N ALA A 373 8.36 9.14 10.00
CA ALA A 373 6.90 9.06 10.09
C ALA A 373 6.34 10.32 10.76
N LEU A 374 5.44 11.02 10.06
CA LEU A 374 4.73 12.16 10.60
C LEU A 374 3.83 11.72 11.77
N PHE A 375 3.84 12.45 12.88
CA PHE A 375 2.87 12.26 13.96
C PHE A 375 2.33 13.61 14.41
N TYR A 376 1.18 13.61 15.09
CA TYR A 376 0.75 14.77 15.86
C TYR A 376 0.51 14.41 17.33
N ASP A 377 0.71 15.39 18.19
CA ASP A 377 0.34 15.35 19.60
C ASP A 377 -0.68 16.45 19.88
N THR A 378 -1.60 16.20 20.82
CA THR A 378 -2.63 17.15 21.20
C THR A 378 -2.38 17.58 22.63
N ASP A 379 -2.09 18.87 22.82
CA ASP A 379 -1.94 19.42 24.18
C ASP A 379 -3.30 19.48 24.88
N SER A 380 -3.56 18.46 25.70
CA SER A 380 -4.79 18.31 26.48
C SER A 380 -4.90 19.32 27.63
N SER A 381 -3.85 20.11 27.91
CA SER A 381 -3.81 21.08 29.02
C SER A 381 -4.42 22.45 28.66
N SER A 382 -4.61 22.73 27.37
CA SER A 382 -5.37 23.87 26.88
C SER A 382 -6.76 23.40 26.46
N GLY A 383 -7.83 23.90 27.08
CA GLY A 383 -9.24 23.48 26.88
C GLY A 383 -9.85 23.69 25.49
N GLY A 384 -9.04 23.62 24.43
CA GLY A 384 -9.36 23.64 23.00
C GLY A 384 -8.16 23.15 22.17
N GLY A 385 -7.53 22.04 22.59
CA GLY A 385 -6.18 21.61 22.22
C GLY A 385 -5.84 21.74 20.72
N THR A 386 -4.83 22.56 20.42
CA THR A 386 -4.25 22.62 19.08
C THR A 386 -3.29 21.45 18.88
N SER A 387 -3.47 20.67 17.82
CA SER A 387 -2.54 19.60 17.45
C SER A 387 -1.24 20.18 16.91
N LYS A 388 -0.11 19.62 17.32
CA LYS A 388 1.22 19.97 16.82
C LYS A 388 1.88 18.77 16.18
N TYR A 389 2.54 19.00 15.05
CA TYR A 389 3.14 17.95 14.23
C TYR A 389 4.64 17.84 14.48
N GLY A 390 5.13 16.61 14.44
CA GLY A 390 6.54 16.22 14.57
C GLY A 390 6.82 14.95 13.76
N TYR A 391 8.02 14.39 13.90
CA TYR A 391 8.44 13.20 13.14
C TYR A 391 9.14 12.18 14.02
N LEU A 392 8.74 10.92 13.84
CA LEU A 392 9.40 9.75 14.38
C LEU A 392 10.44 9.23 13.37
N ASP A 393 11.49 8.57 13.87
CA ASP A 393 12.36 7.74 13.03
C ASP A 393 11.87 6.29 12.90
N HIS A 394 12.64 5.50 12.16
CA HIS A 394 12.44 4.07 11.97
C HIS A 394 12.53 3.24 13.26
N SER A 395 13.08 3.77 14.35
CA SER A 395 13.05 3.12 15.67
C SER A 395 11.86 3.56 16.54
N GLY A 396 10.95 4.37 16.00
CA GLY A 396 9.80 4.91 16.73
C GLY A 396 10.16 6.04 17.70
N GLN A 397 11.36 6.62 17.60
CA GLN A 397 11.81 7.73 18.45
C GLN A 397 11.46 9.08 17.82
N GLU A 398 11.00 10.03 18.64
CA GLU A 398 10.74 11.41 18.23
C GLU A 398 12.05 12.14 17.91
N VAL A 399 12.47 12.15 16.64
CA VAL A 399 13.63 12.92 16.17
C VAL A 399 13.27 14.40 16.10
N ILE A 400 12.07 14.71 15.63
CA ILE A 400 11.56 16.07 15.58
C ILE A 400 10.31 16.11 16.47
N LYS A 401 10.41 16.79 17.61
CA LYS A 401 9.28 16.92 18.54
C LYS A 401 8.13 17.67 17.89
N ALA A 402 6.91 17.37 18.34
CA ALA A 402 5.71 18.06 17.94
C ALA A 402 5.81 19.57 18.22
N GLN A 403 5.91 20.38 17.17
CA GLN A 403 6.06 21.85 17.28
C GLN A 403 5.42 22.63 16.12
N PHE A 404 5.17 21.98 14.98
CA PHE A 404 4.63 22.61 13.77
C PHE A 404 3.10 22.65 13.78
N GLN A 405 2.48 23.67 13.17
CA GLN A 405 1.02 23.74 13.00
C GLN A 405 0.50 22.72 11.97
N SER A 406 1.30 22.43 10.95
CA SER A 406 1.07 21.39 9.95
C SER A 406 2.41 20.98 9.33
N ALA A 407 2.45 19.84 8.66
CA ALA A 407 3.68 19.25 8.14
C ALA A 407 3.37 18.27 7.01
N TYR A 408 4.22 18.25 5.98
CA TYR A 408 4.18 17.29 4.88
C TYR A 408 5.21 16.16 5.09
N ASP A 409 5.06 15.06 4.36
CA ASP A 409 6.03 13.97 4.39
C ASP A 409 7.39 14.40 3.82
N PHE A 410 8.44 13.66 4.21
CA PHE A 410 9.77 13.86 3.66
C PHE A 410 9.85 13.35 2.22
N GLN A 411 10.39 14.20 1.36
CA GLN A 411 10.71 13.90 -0.04
C GLN A 411 12.06 14.54 -0.38
N GLN A 412 12.96 13.77 -1.01
CA GLN A 412 14.30 14.24 -1.39
C GLN A 412 15.11 14.75 -0.18
N GLY A 413 14.92 14.14 0.99
CA GLY A 413 15.57 14.45 2.26
C GLY A 413 15.07 15.71 2.96
N LYS A 414 13.95 16.28 2.50
CA LYS A 414 13.40 17.54 3.02
C LYS A 414 11.90 17.45 3.22
N ALA A 415 11.36 18.28 4.12
CA ALA A 415 9.93 18.41 4.32
C ALA A 415 9.53 19.88 4.46
N VAL A 416 8.31 20.19 4.03
CA VAL A 416 7.72 21.50 4.22
C VAL A 416 6.85 21.47 5.47
N VAL A 417 7.04 22.43 6.36
CA VAL A 417 6.32 22.53 7.63
C VAL A 417 5.77 23.93 7.83
N GLN A 418 4.61 24.04 8.45
CA GLN A 418 4.02 25.31 8.84
C GLN A 418 4.45 25.66 10.26
N ILE A 419 5.16 26.78 10.40
CA ILE A 419 5.66 27.26 11.68
C ILE A 419 4.53 27.98 12.44
N LYS A 420 3.88 28.92 11.75
CA LYS A 420 2.74 29.70 12.23
C LYS A 420 1.91 30.19 11.02
N ASP A 421 0.82 30.89 11.29
CA ASP A 421 0.00 31.50 10.25
C ASP A 421 0.85 32.34 9.29
N ASN A 422 0.71 32.07 7.99
CA ASN A 422 1.46 32.70 6.91
C ASN A 422 2.99 32.55 6.97
N GLU A 423 3.50 31.51 7.64
CA GLU A 423 4.92 31.22 7.69
C GLU A 423 5.20 29.71 7.61
N TYR A 424 5.82 29.31 6.50
CA TYR A 424 6.27 27.95 6.24
C TYR A 424 7.79 27.86 6.29
N ALA A 425 8.33 26.66 6.44
CA ALA A 425 9.77 26.42 6.34
C ALA A 425 10.05 25.11 5.63
N LEU A 426 11.18 25.05 4.94
CA LEU A 426 11.79 23.81 4.47
C LEU A 426 12.75 23.31 5.53
N ILE A 427 12.60 22.07 5.97
CA ILE A 427 13.45 21.44 6.99
C ILE A 427 14.20 20.23 6.42
N ASP A 428 15.34 19.91 7.02
CA ASP A 428 16.04 18.64 6.78
C ASP A 428 15.50 17.50 7.66
N LEU A 429 16.02 16.28 7.46
CA LEU A 429 15.66 15.08 8.23
C LEU A 429 15.88 15.19 9.75
N ASN A 430 16.65 16.18 10.21
CA ASN A 430 16.90 16.43 11.63
C ASN A 430 16.01 17.55 12.19
N GLY A 431 15.17 18.16 11.36
CA GLY A 431 14.32 19.29 11.72
C GLY A 431 15.05 20.63 11.69
N ASN A 432 16.27 20.70 11.14
CA ASN A 432 16.94 21.98 10.96
C ASN A 432 16.23 22.77 9.87
N ARG A 433 15.92 24.03 10.17
CA ARG A 433 15.32 24.95 9.20
C ARG A 433 16.37 25.35 8.16
N LEU A 434 16.10 25.00 6.91
CA LEU A 434 16.93 25.36 5.76
C LEU A 434 16.54 26.76 5.25
N VAL A 435 15.24 26.98 5.03
CA VAL A 435 14.67 28.22 4.50
C VAL A 435 13.31 28.48 5.15
N THR A 436 12.91 29.75 5.26
CA THR A 436 11.59 30.18 5.74
C THR A 436 10.89 30.98 4.65
N TYR A 437 9.59 30.75 4.49
CA TYR A 437 8.74 31.33 3.46
C TYR A 437 7.62 32.15 4.11
N PRO A 438 7.57 33.47 3.89
CA PRO A 438 6.55 34.35 4.47
C PRO A 438 5.28 34.34 3.60
N TYR A 439 4.70 33.16 3.40
CA TYR A 439 3.52 32.96 2.55
C TYR A 439 2.39 32.26 3.29
N PRO A 440 1.12 32.57 2.97
CA PRO A 440 -0.06 31.88 3.49
C PRO A 440 -0.10 30.39 3.18
N TYR A 441 0.55 29.97 2.10
CA TYR A 441 0.61 28.57 1.69
C TYR A 441 1.92 28.27 0.95
N VAL A 442 2.56 27.16 1.33
CA VAL A 442 3.63 26.50 0.59
C VAL A 442 3.36 25.01 0.62
N GLY A 443 3.23 24.39 -0.56
CA GLY A 443 3.00 22.96 -0.73
C GLY A 443 4.29 22.13 -0.64
N PRO A 444 4.22 20.80 -0.80
CA PRO A 444 5.37 19.91 -0.70
C PRO A 444 6.37 20.11 -1.86
N LEU A 445 7.61 19.68 -1.63
CA LEU A 445 8.72 19.81 -2.57
C LEU A 445 8.60 18.79 -3.71
N GLY A 446 8.58 19.27 -4.95
CA GLY A 446 8.65 18.41 -6.14
C GLY A 446 9.72 18.92 -7.10
N ASP A 447 10.69 18.09 -7.47
CA ASP A 447 11.80 18.39 -8.39
C ASP A 447 12.45 19.78 -8.18
N GLY A 448 12.64 20.19 -6.93
CA GLY A 448 13.28 21.47 -6.56
C GLY A 448 12.36 22.70 -6.60
N LEU A 449 11.05 22.53 -6.88
CA LEU A 449 10.05 23.59 -6.89
C LEU A 449 8.92 23.32 -5.88
N LEU A 450 8.34 24.40 -5.36
CA LEU A 450 7.30 24.39 -4.35
C LEU A 450 6.12 25.22 -4.84
N ALA A 451 4.92 24.64 -4.91
CA ALA A 451 3.72 25.40 -5.17
C ALA A 451 3.46 26.36 -4.00
N PHE A 452 3.10 27.62 -4.27
CA PHE A 452 2.85 28.61 -3.22
C PHE A 452 1.71 29.56 -3.60
N GLN A 453 1.09 30.18 -2.58
CA GLN A 453 0.18 31.31 -2.76
C GLN A 453 0.79 32.56 -2.15
N LYS A 454 0.67 33.70 -2.84
CA LYS A 454 1.15 34.99 -2.33
C LYS A 454 0.21 35.59 -1.27
N GLU A 455 -1.09 35.33 -1.41
CA GLU A 455 -2.16 35.86 -0.56
C GLU A 455 -3.16 34.73 -0.26
N THR A 456 -3.86 34.80 0.89
CA THR A 456 -4.84 33.79 1.30
C THR A 456 -5.92 33.65 0.23
N ALA A 457 -6.21 32.42 -0.20
CA ALA A 457 -7.14 32.11 -1.29
C ALA A 457 -6.75 32.74 -2.66
N GLY A 458 -5.48 33.14 -2.83
CA GLY A 458 -4.95 33.61 -4.10
C GLY A 458 -4.64 32.48 -5.09
N LYS A 459 -4.13 32.86 -6.27
CA LYS A 459 -3.65 31.90 -7.26
C LYS A 459 -2.35 31.23 -6.81
N TYR A 460 -2.06 30.08 -7.40
CA TYR A 460 -0.83 29.35 -7.19
C TYR A 460 0.23 29.74 -8.22
N GLY A 461 1.46 29.88 -7.74
CA GLY A 461 2.68 29.95 -8.53
C GLY A 461 3.69 28.93 -8.02
N TYR A 462 4.95 29.04 -8.45
CA TYR A 462 6.04 28.19 -7.95
C TYR A 462 7.25 29.02 -7.51
N ILE A 463 7.78 28.66 -6.35
CA ILE A 463 9.08 29.14 -5.85
C ILE A 463 10.12 28.03 -5.93
N ASP A 464 11.39 28.40 -6.04
CA ASP A 464 12.49 27.48 -5.78
C ASP A 464 12.67 27.24 -4.28
N GLU A 465 13.54 26.30 -3.90
CA GLU A 465 13.85 26.02 -2.49
C GLU A 465 14.34 27.25 -1.69
N ARG A 466 14.90 28.26 -2.36
CA ARG A 466 15.39 29.50 -1.72
C ARG A 466 14.29 30.55 -1.56
N GLY A 467 13.08 30.28 -2.08
CA GLY A 467 11.94 31.19 -2.03
C GLY A 467 11.87 32.18 -3.19
N ASN A 468 12.73 32.05 -4.21
CA ASN A 468 12.66 32.88 -5.41
C ASN A 468 11.45 32.46 -6.24
N ILE A 469 10.64 33.42 -6.67
CA ILE A 469 9.50 33.15 -7.55
C ILE A 469 10.01 32.78 -8.95
N ILE A 470 9.80 31.53 -9.34
CA ILE A 470 10.14 30.99 -10.67
C ILE A 470 8.95 31.16 -11.62
N ILE A 471 7.74 30.87 -11.12
CA ILE A 471 6.50 31.03 -11.87
C ILE A 471 5.56 31.90 -11.04
N GLN A 472 5.13 33.03 -11.61
CA GLN A 472 4.21 33.95 -10.94
C GLN A 472 2.86 33.27 -10.67
N PRO A 473 2.18 33.60 -9.55
CA PRO A 473 0.83 33.12 -9.27
C PRO A 473 -0.15 33.38 -10.41
N GLN A 474 -0.66 32.30 -11.02
CA GLN A 474 -1.59 32.38 -12.15
C GLN A 474 -2.54 31.18 -12.28
N PHE A 475 -2.29 30.09 -11.54
CA PHE A 475 -3.08 28.87 -11.60
C PHE A 475 -4.13 28.82 -10.48
N SER A 476 -5.30 28.27 -10.73
CA SER A 476 -6.30 28.01 -9.69
C SER A 476 -5.95 26.80 -8.83
N THR A 477 -5.20 25.84 -9.39
CA THR A 477 -4.61 24.68 -8.68
C THR A 477 -3.22 24.39 -9.24
N ALA A 478 -2.29 23.98 -8.39
CA ALA A 478 -0.93 23.59 -8.77
C ALA A 478 -0.47 22.36 -7.95
N LEU A 479 -0.15 21.26 -8.63
CA LEU A 479 0.43 20.06 -7.99
C LEU A 479 1.96 20.12 -7.98
N PRO A 480 2.64 19.35 -7.12
CA PRO A 480 4.10 19.27 -7.12
C PRO A 480 4.67 18.83 -8.48
N PHE A 481 5.89 19.26 -8.79
CA PHE A 481 6.60 18.78 -9.96
C PHE A 481 7.12 17.36 -9.75
N HIS A 482 6.84 16.47 -10.69
CA HIS A 482 7.44 15.14 -10.78
C HIS A 482 7.95 14.89 -12.20
N ASN A 483 9.16 14.34 -12.31
CA ASN A 483 9.83 14.10 -13.59
C ASN A 483 9.87 15.33 -14.52
N GLY A 484 10.01 16.53 -13.94
CA GLY A 484 10.09 17.80 -14.65
C GLY A 484 8.75 18.35 -15.15
N LEU A 485 7.61 17.80 -14.74
CA LEU A 485 6.28 18.27 -15.12
C LEU A 485 5.40 18.49 -13.89
N ALA A 486 4.51 19.48 -13.96
CA ALA A 486 3.47 19.69 -12.96
C ALA A 486 2.09 19.80 -13.61
N ILE A 487 1.09 19.22 -12.96
CA ILE A 487 -0.32 19.37 -13.33
C ILE A 487 -0.83 20.68 -12.73
N VAL A 488 -1.43 21.53 -13.58
CA VAL A 488 -2.00 22.83 -13.17
C VAL A 488 -3.40 22.99 -13.71
N ASN A 489 -4.25 23.71 -12.98
CA ASN A 489 -5.58 24.12 -13.42
C ASN A 489 -5.61 25.64 -13.65
N THR A 490 -6.34 26.07 -14.68
CA THR A 490 -6.59 27.49 -14.96
C THR A 490 -8.03 27.93 -14.74
N SER A 491 -8.99 27.00 -14.63
CA SER A 491 -10.38 27.35 -14.37
C SER A 491 -10.63 27.58 -12.88
N GLU A 492 -11.44 28.59 -12.56
CA GLU A 492 -11.93 28.87 -11.20
C GLU A 492 -13.31 28.24 -10.93
N ASP A 493 -13.90 27.57 -11.93
CA ASP A 493 -15.18 26.88 -11.82
C ASP A 493 -15.03 25.35 -11.74
N TYR A 494 -16.17 24.67 -11.57
CA TYR A 494 -16.23 23.20 -11.49
C TYR A 494 -15.98 22.49 -12.82
N LYS A 495 -15.94 23.20 -13.96
CA LYS A 495 -15.65 22.57 -15.26
C LYS A 495 -14.20 22.09 -15.34
N SER A 496 -13.31 22.76 -14.61
CA SER A 496 -11.87 22.50 -14.58
C SER A 496 -11.19 22.61 -15.95
N SER A 497 -9.93 23.02 -15.96
CA SER A 497 -9.14 23.17 -17.17
C SER A 497 -7.69 22.85 -16.84
N TYR A 498 -7.41 21.55 -16.71
CA TYR A 498 -6.11 21.00 -16.39
C TYR A 498 -5.19 20.91 -17.60
N GLY A 499 -3.92 21.24 -17.38
CA GLY A 499 -2.81 21.11 -18.33
C GLY A 499 -1.51 20.72 -17.62
N LEU A 500 -0.45 20.53 -18.40
CA LEU A 500 0.90 20.24 -17.88
C LEU A 500 1.84 21.39 -18.19
N ILE A 501 2.66 21.78 -17.21
CA ILE A 501 3.72 22.78 -17.39
C ILE A 501 5.10 22.19 -17.11
N ASN A 502 6.12 22.77 -17.75
CA ASN A 502 7.52 22.54 -17.41
C ASN A 502 7.98 23.49 -16.28
N PRO A 503 9.22 23.35 -15.75
CA PRO A 503 9.72 24.17 -14.64
C PRO A 503 9.88 25.65 -14.98
N GLN A 504 9.80 26.03 -16.26
CA GLN A 504 9.78 27.42 -16.73
C GLN A 504 8.36 28.01 -16.80
N GLY A 505 7.33 27.22 -16.43
CA GLY A 505 5.93 27.63 -16.48
C GLY A 505 5.32 27.60 -17.88
N GLN A 506 5.99 26.99 -18.85
CA GLN A 506 5.49 26.85 -20.22
C GLN A 506 4.60 25.60 -20.30
N TYR A 507 3.44 25.73 -20.95
CA TYR A 507 2.56 24.59 -21.19
C TYR A 507 3.20 23.58 -22.13
N VAL A 508 3.37 22.37 -21.63
CA VAL A 508 3.67 21.17 -22.43
C VAL A 508 2.36 20.58 -22.96
N ILE A 509 1.33 20.54 -22.10
CA ILE A 509 -0.04 20.21 -22.49
C ILE A 509 -0.92 21.41 -22.14
N GLN A 510 -1.68 21.90 -23.12
CA GLN A 510 -2.59 23.02 -22.94
C GLN A 510 -3.68 22.69 -21.92
N PRO A 511 -4.11 23.66 -21.10
CA PRO A 511 -5.10 23.44 -20.06
C PRO A 511 -6.51 23.35 -20.64
N THR A 512 -6.88 22.20 -21.20
CA THR A 512 -8.18 21.97 -21.88
C THR A 512 -8.89 20.71 -21.41
N TYR A 513 -8.34 20.00 -20.43
CA TYR A 513 -8.87 18.73 -19.94
C TYR A 513 -9.59 18.95 -18.61
N ASN A 514 -10.70 18.26 -18.35
CA ASN A 514 -11.38 18.41 -17.06
C ASN A 514 -10.74 17.55 -15.96
N ASP A 515 -9.86 16.61 -16.33
CA ASP A 515 -9.01 15.84 -15.40
C ASP A 515 -7.68 15.45 -16.09
N ILE A 516 -6.59 15.41 -15.33
CA ILE A 516 -5.30 14.84 -15.76
C ILE A 516 -4.74 14.03 -14.59
N ARG A 517 -4.35 12.78 -14.85
CA ARG A 517 -3.75 11.89 -13.85
C ARG A 517 -2.36 11.45 -14.26
N GLU A 518 -1.41 11.50 -13.34
CA GLU A 518 -0.10 10.87 -13.50
C GLU A 518 -0.25 9.35 -13.35
N LEU A 519 0.16 8.60 -14.36
CA LEU A 519 0.06 7.13 -14.37
C LEU A 519 1.40 6.47 -14.01
N GLY A 520 2.46 7.24 -13.78
CA GLY A 520 3.82 6.72 -13.65
C GLY A 520 4.44 6.34 -14.99
N GLU A 521 5.72 5.98 -14.98
CA GLU A 521 6.49 5.59 -16.18
C GLU A 521 6.38 6.60 -17.35
N GLN A 522 6.30 7.91 -17.04
CA GLN A 522 6.16 9.01 -18.02
C GLN A 522 4.86 8.91 -18.85
N ARG A 523 3.76 8.51 -18.22
CA ARG A 523 2.44 8.45 -18.85
C ARG A 523 1.40 9.22 -18.06
N PHE A 524 0.44 9.77 -18.78
CA PHE A 524 -0.67 10.54 -18.24
C PHE A 524 -2.00 10.02 -18.78
N ALA A 525 -3.05 10.08 -17.97
CA ALA A 525 -4.41 9.97 -18.45
C ALA A 525 -4.98 11.38 -18.62
N LEU A 526 -5.37 11.71 -19.85
CA LEU A 526 -6.03 12.97 -20.16
C LEU A 526 -7.54 12.71 -20.20
N GLY A 527 -8.29 13.42 -19.36
CA GLY A 527 -9.74 13.26 -19.20
C GLY A 527 -10.53 14.28 -20.01
N GLN A 528 -11.58 13.81 -20.68
CA GLN A 528 -12.65 14.64 -21.24
C GLN A 528 -13.96 14.28 -20.57
N ALA A 529 -14.72 15.29 -20.14
CA ALA A 529 -16.01 15.10 -19.51
C ALA A 529 -16.94 14.29 -20.43
N ILE A 530 -17.61 13.28 -19.88
CA ILE A 530 -18.63 12.50 -20.61
C ILE A 530 -19.74 13.44 -21.10
N ASP A 531 -20.06 14.44 -20.29
CA ASP A 531 -20.97 15.52 -20.62
C ASP A 531 -20.31 16.86 -20.25
N PRO A 532 -19.92 17.70 -21.22
CA PRO A 532 -19.22 18.97 -20.95
C PRO A 532 -20.01 19.98 -20.10
N GLU A 533 -21.34 19.88 -20.08
CA GLU A 533 -22.19 20.72 -19.22
C GLU A 533 -22.40 20.09 -17.83
N GLN A 534 -22.06 18.80 -17.67
CA GLN A 534 -22.17 18.05 -16.41
C GLN A 534 -20.90 17.22 -16.14
N PRO A 535 -19.73 17.86 -15.97
CA PRO A 535 -18.43 17.18 -15.82
C PRO A 535 -18.34 16.30 -14.57
N TYR A 536 -19.21 16.50 -13.59
CA TYR A 536 -19.33 15.67 -12.38
C TYR A 536 -19.87 14.25 -12.66
N ILE A 537 -20.42 13.98 -13.85
CA ILE A 537 -20.77 12.61 -14.29
C ILE A 537 -19.51 11.74 -14.42
N GLY A 538 -18.36 12.37 -14.71
CA GLY A 538 -17.09 11.69 -14.91
C GLY A 538 -16.50 11.96 -16.29
N SER A 539 -15.37 11.30 -16.55
CA SER A 539 -14.56 11.53 -17.75
C SER A 539 -14.31 10.25 -18.53
N LEU A 540 -14.10 10.39 -19.84
CA LEU A 540 -13.41 9.41 -20.66
C LEU A 540 -11.94 9.80 -20.74
N TYR A 541 -11.06 8.83 -20.54
CA TYR A 541 -9.61 9.00 -20.53
C TYR A 541 -8.97 8.45 -21.80
N ALA A 542 -8.01 9.21 -22.30
CA ALA A 542 -7.00 8.75 -23.23
C ALA A 542 -5.64 8.67 -22.52
N ILE A 543 -4.84 7.67 -22.88
CA ILE A 543 -3.44 7.56 -22.44
C ILE A 543 -2.60 8.47 -23.32
N ALA A 544 -1.71 9.25 -22.71
CA ALA A 544 -0.77 10.13 -23.40
C ALA A 544 0.65 9.96 -22.85
N ASP A 545 1.64 10.31 -23.67
CA ASP A 545 3.02 10.48 -23.21
C ASP A 545 3.23 11.85 -22.53
N GLU A 546 4.42 12.07 -22.00
CA GLU A 546 4.81 13.28 -21.28
C GLU A 546 4.86 14.55 -22.15
N ARG A 547 4.69 14.40 -23.48
CA ARG A 547 4.61 15.50 -24.45
C ARG A 547 3.17 15.77 -24.90
N GLY A 548 2.20 15.04 -24.35
CA GLY A 548 0.78 15.14 -24.72
C GLY A 548 0.40 14.41 -26.00
N LYS A 549 1.27 13.56 -26.55
CA LYS A 549 0.89 12.72 -27.68
C LYS A 549 -0.06 11.64 -27.20
N LEU A 550 -1.26 11.61 -27.76
CA LEU A 550 -2.24 10.56 -27.49
C LEU A 550 -1.72 9.21 -28.00
N LEU A 551 -1.75 8.23 -27.11
CA LEU A 551 -1.36 6.83 -27.33
C LEU A 551 -2.59 5.91 -27.41
N SER A 552 -3.73 6.38 -26.91
CA SER A 552 -5.03 5.72 -27.06
C SER A 552 -6.13 6.76 -27.38
N PRO A 553 -7.31 6.31 -27.85
CA PRO A 553 -8.50 7.16 -27.90
C PRO A 553 -9.07 7.44 -26.49
N PHE A 554 -9.98 8.42 -26.38
CA PHE A 554 -10.77 8.72 -25.18
C PHE A 554 -11.88 7.68 -24.99
N THR A 555 -11.52 6.53 -24.43
CA THR A 555 -12.43 5.37 -24.33
C THR A 555 -12.54 4.85 -22.90
N TYR A 556 -11.53 5.04 -22.06
CA TYR A 556 -11.47 4.42 -20.74
C TYR A 556 -12.22 5.25 -19.71
N ARG A 557 -13.04 4.62 -18.86
CA ARG A 557 -13.69 5.26 -17.71
C ARG A 557 -12.83 5.18 -16.45
N GLU A 558 -12.04 4.11 -16.35
CA GLU A 558 -11.11 3.88 -15.25
C GLU A 558 -9.73 3.54 -15.81
N VAL A 559 -8.71 4.10 -15.21
CA VAL A 559 -7.30 3.90 -15.56
C VAL A 559 -6.51 3.83 -14.26
N GLY A 560 -5.71 2.77 -14.12
CA GLY A 560 -4.80 2.58 -12.98
C GLY A 560 -3.46 3.28 -13.19
N GLN A 561 -2.46 2.88 -12.42
CA GLN A 561 -1.06 3.29 -12.63
C GLN A 561 -0.30 2.20 -13.38
N PHE A 562 0.74 2.60 -14.11
CA PHE A 562 1.73 1.69 -14.65
C PHE A 562 2.51 1.02 -13.53
N LYS A 563 2.55 -0.31 -13.58
CA LYS A 563 3.43 -1.15 -12.79
C LYS A 563 4.16 -2.09 -13.74
N ARG A 564 5.48 -1.92 -13.86
CA ARG A 564 6.35 -2.78 -14.68
C ARG A 564 5.92 -2.80 -16.16
N GLY A 565 5.63 -1.61 -16.71
CA GLY A 565 5.24 -1.45 -18.12
C GLY A 565 3.80 -1.85 -18.46
N LEU A 566 3.01 -2.24 -17.48
CA LEU A 566 1.59 -2.60 -17.65
C LEU A 566 0.68 -1.72 -16.79
N LEU A 567 -0.48 -1.41 -17.32
CA LEU A 567 -1.49 -0.55 -16.72
C LEU A 567 -2.86 -1.24 -16.83
N SER A 568 -3.66 -1.23 -15.77
CA SER A 568 -5.07 -1.62 -15.88
C SER A 568 -5.91 -0.48 -16.45
N ALA A 569 -6.81 -0.75 -17.38
CA ALA A 569 -7.82 0.20 -17.85
C ALA A 569 -9.16 -0.47 -18.12
N SER A 570 -10.28 0.22 -17.91
CA SER A 570 -11.63 -0.27 -18.18
C SER A 570 -12.40 0.73 -19.04
N ASP A 571 -13.10 0.25 -20.07
CA ASP A 571 -14.04 1.05 -20.88
C ASP A 571 -15.49 0.99 -20.36
N GLY A 572 -15.70 0.32 -19.22
CA GLY A 572 -17.02 0.07 -18.61
C GLY A 572 -17.68 -1.24 -19.04
N LYS A 573 -17.27 -1.81 -20.18
CA LYS A 573 -17.72 -3.11 -20.69
C LYS A 573 -16.66 -4.20 -20.55
N ARG A 574 -15.39 -3.83 -20.68
CA ARG A 574 -14.22 -4.72 -20.58
C ARG A 574 -13.10 -4.02 -19.85
N THR A 575 -12.28 -4.84 -19.20
CA THR A 575 -11.05 -4.43 -18.53
C THR A 575 -9.84 -5.04 -19.23
N TYR A 576 -8.79 -4.25 -19.38
CA TYR A 576 -7.59 -4.52 -20.17
C TYR A 576 -6.33 -4.31 -19.33
N LEU A 577 -5.27 -5.05 -19.65
CA LEU A 577 -3.90 -4.63 -19.36
C LEU A 577 -3.36 -3.94 -20.61
N LEU A 578 -2.97 -2.67 -20.49
CA LEU A 578 -2.36 -1.87 -21.53
C LEU A 578 -0.85 -1.84 -21.36
N ASP A 579 -0.11 -1.81 -22.46
CA ASP A 579 1.33 -1.55 -22.46
C ASP A 579 1.64 -0.04 -22.53
N ARG A 580 2.93 0.32 -22.50
CA ARG A 580 3.39 1.72 -22.57
C ARG A 580 3.03 2.44 -23.87
N SER A 581 2.57 1.73 -24.90
CA SER A 581 2.07 2.33 -26.14
C SER A 581 0.58 2.68 -26.06
N GLY A 582 -0.08 2.44 -24.91
CA GLY A 582 -1.50 2.71 -24.69
C GLY A 582 -2.43 1.68 -25.34
N GLN A 583 -1.88 0.58 -25.87
CA GLN A 583 -2.60 -0.49 -26.54
C GLN A 583 -2.73 -1.71 -25.63
N PRO A 584 -3.74 -2.58 -25.83
CA PRO A 584 -3.83 -3.85 -25.11
C PRO A 584 -2.53 -4.64 -25.22
N ALA A 585 -1.93 -4.98 -24.08
CA ALA A 585 -0.64 -5.63 -24.00
C ALA A 585 -0.69 -7.04 -24.63
N PRO A 586 0.22 -7.38 -25.55
CA PRO A 586 0.24 -8.71 -26.18
C PRO A 586 0.39 -9.85 -25.16
N GLY A 587 -0.43 -10.89 -25.32
CA GLY A 587 -0.39 -12.07 -24.44
C GLY A 587 -0.98 -11.84 -23.05
N TYR A 588 -1.88 -10.86 -22.91
CA TYR A 588 -2.72 -10.66 -21.73
C TYR A 588 -4.20 -10.69 -22.13
N PRO A 589 -5.09 -11.18 -21.26
CA PRO A 589 -6.51 -11.29 -21.57
C PRO A 589 -7.22 -9.94 -21.48
N GLN A 590 -8.37 -9.87 -22.14
CA GLN A 590 -9.41 -8.88 -21.87
C GLN A 590 -10.48 -9.56 -21.03
N VAL A 591 -10.90 -8.94 -19.93
CA VAL A 591 -11.91 -9.51 -19.03
C VAL A 591 -13.22 -8.73 -19.17
N GLU A 592 -14.34 -9.45 -19.29
CA GLU A 592 -15.66 -8.82 -19.39
C GLU A 592 -16.08 -8.18 -18.06
N GLY A 593 -16.59 -6.95 -18.13
CA GLY A 593 -16.96 -6.13 -16.98
C GLY A 593 -16.02 -4.93 -16.78
N SER A 594 -16.31 -4.13 -15.75
CA SER A 594 -15.51 -2.97 -15.38
C SER A 594 -14.76 -3.22 -14.07
N GLY A 595 -13.49 -2.84 -14.02
CA GLY A 595 -12.70 -2.86 -12.79
C GLY A 595 -11.21 -2.86 -13.07
N THR A 596 -10.47 -3.71 -12.35
CA THR A 596 -9.00 -3.71 -12.38
C THR A 596 -8.40 -5.08 -12.63
N LEU A 597 -7.30 -5.11 -13.40
CA LEU A 597 -6.42 -6.26 -13.60
C LEU A 597 -5.03 -5.96 -13.04
N GLU A 598 -4.43 -6.92 -12.36
CA GLU A 598 -3.06 -6.81 -11.85
C GLU A 598 -2.30 -8.12 -12.08
N VAL A 599 -1.10 -8.03 -12.67
CA VAL A 599 -0.21 -9.19 -12.81
C VAL A 599 0.46 -9.44 -11.47
N VAL A 600 0.01 -10.48 -10.78
CA VAL A 600 0.48 -10.84 -9.43
C VAL A 600 1.51 -11.98 -9.45
N ALA A 601 1.59 -12.71 -10.57
CA ALA A 601 2.62 -13.71 -10.86
C ALA A 601 2.86 -13.79 -12.39
N PRO A 602 3.96 -14.41 -12.87
CA PRO A 602 4.26 -14.52 -14.29
C PRO A 602 3.11 -15.05 -15.15
N ASN A 603 2.29 -15.98 -14.62
CA ASN A 603 1.11 -16.48 -15.32
C ASN A 603 -0.20 -16.32 -14.53
N LEU A 604 -0.24 -15.42 -13.54
CA LEU A 604 -1.42 -15.18 -12.72
C LEU A 604 -1.79 -13.69 -12.70
N ILE A 605 -3.03 -13.42 -13.06
CA ILE A 605 -3.60 -12.08 -13.13
C ILE A 605 -4.77 -12.02 -12.17
N LYS A 606 -4.67 -11.17 -11.16
CA LYS A 606 -5.76 -10.83 -10.24
C LYS A 606 -6.74 -9.94 -11.00
N ALA A 607 -8.00 -10.34 -11.03
CA ALA A 607 -9.08 -9.60 -11.66
C ALA A 607 -10.12 -9.25 -10.60
N TYR A 608 -10.28 -7.97 -10.33
CA TYR A 608 -11.39 -7.43 -9.54
C TYR A 608 -12.32 -6.68 -10.48
N VAL A 609 -13.30 -7.41 -11.02
CA VAL A 609 -14.14 -6.94 -12.11
C VAL A 609 -15.60 -7.10 -11.71
N ASP A 610 -16.38 -6.04 -11.88
CA ASP A 610 -17.76 -5.90 -11.41
C ASP A 610 -17.90 -6.29 -9.93
N GLN A 611 -16.99 -5.83 -9.08
CA GLN A 611 -16.99 -6.11 -7.64
C GLN A 611 -16.91 -7.61 -7.27
N ARG A 612 -16.31 -8.43 -8.14
CA ARG A 612 -16.01 -9.84 -7.87
C ARG A 612 -14.54 -10.14 -8.11
N LEU A 613 -13.94 -10.83 -7.15
CA LEU A 613 -12.56 -11.31 -7.23
C LEU A 613 -12.48 -12.61 -8.03
N SER A 614 -11.53 -12.66 -8.95
CA SER A 614 -11.12 -13.86 -9.65
C SER A 614 -9.64 -13.78 -10.02
N TYR A 615 -9.08 -14.91 -10.42
CA TYR A 615 -7.74 -14.99 -10.99
C TYR A 615 -7.83 -15.71 -12.33
N VAL A 616 -7.17 -15.12 -13.33
CA VAL A 616 -7.05 -15.70 -14.67
C VAL A 616 -5.59 -15.82 -15.05
N ASN A 617 -5.28 -16.78 -15.92
CA ASN A 617 -3.96 -16.87 -16.50
C ASN A 617 -3.84 -15.94 -17.72
N ARG A 618 -2.65 -15.91 -18.35
CA ARG A 618 -2.39 -15.06 -19.52
C ARG A 618 -3.23 -15.39 -20.75
N SER A 619 -3.77 -16.60 -20.87
CA SER A 619 -4.70 -16.96 -21.95
C SER A 619 -6.16 -16.60 -21.63
N GLY A 620 -6.43 -16.07 -20.44
CA GLY A 620 -7.77 -15.71 -19.96
C GLY A 620 -8.55 -16.87 -19.35
N GLN A 621 -7.92 -18.03 -19.15
CA GLN A 621 -8.56 -19.13 -18.43
C GLN A 621 -8.64 -18.80 -16.94
N VAL A 622 -9.80 -19.07 -16.34
CA VAL A 622 -10.02 -18.90 -14.90
C VAL A 622 -9.17 -19.92 -14.14
N VAL A 623 -8.24 -19.43 -13.33
CA VAL A 623 -7.47 -20.21 -12.36
C VAL A 623 -8.30 -20.39 -11.09
N TRP A 624 -8.95 -19.31 -10.64
CA TRP A 624 -9.83 -19.33 -9.48
C TRP A 624 -10.90 -18.23 -9.59
N LYS A 625 -12.08 -18.45 -9.00
CA LYS A 625 -13.11 -17.41 -8.84
C LYS A 625 -13.91 -17.65 -7.57
N GLN A 626 -14.41 -16.57 -6.97
CA GLN A 626 -15.30 -16.65 -5.82
C GLN A 626 -16.54 -17.50 -6.14
N ASN A 627 -16.99 -18.31 -5.18
CA ASN A 627 -18.16 -19.15 -5.37
C ASN A 627 -19.44 -18.30 -5.50
N THR A 628 -20.27 -18.68 -6.47
CA THR A 628 -21.61 -18.09 -6.67
C THR A 628 -22.72 -18.92 -6.06
N ILE A 629 -22.39 -20.08 -5.46
CA ILE A 629 -23.35 -20.95 -4.80
C ILE A 629 -22.91 -21.12 -3.35
N VAL A 630 -23.80 -20.81 -2.42
CA VAL A 630 -23.63 -21.07 -1.00
C VAL A 630 -24.52 -22.26 -0.63
N PRO A 631 -23.93 -23.44 -0.32
CA PRO A 631 -24.70 -24.58 0.13
C PRO A 631 -25.29 -24.31 1.52
N LEU A 632 -26.54 -24.75 1.73
CA LEU A 632 -27.20 -24.79 3.02
C LEU A 632 -27.30 -26.25 3.50
N HIS A 633 -28.23 -26.61 4.40
CA HIS A 633 -28.49 -28.02 4.64
C HIS A 633 -29.14 -28.64 3.40
N PRO A 634 -28.68 -29.82 2.92
CA PRO A 634 -29.26 -30.46 1.74
C PRO A 634 -30.77 -30.67 1.89
N PRO A 635 -31.57 -30.39 0.86
CA PRO A 635 -31.18 -30.08 -0.53
C PRO A 635 -30.94 -28.59 -0.85
N TYR A 636 -31.03 -27.71 0.14
CA TYR A 636 -31.10 -26.26 -0.10
C TYR A 636 -29.74 -25.63 -0.44
N ARG A 637 -29.78 -24.59 -1.27
CA ARG A 637 -28.64 -23.71 -1.57
C ARG A 637 -29.10 -22.34 -2.06
N VAL A 638 -28.25 -21.34 -1.90
CA VAL A 638 -28.45 -19.99 -2.44
C VAL A 638 -27.50 -19.78 -3.59
N ARG A 639 -28.03 -19.44 -4.77
CA ARG A 639 -27.25 -19.13 -5.98
C ARG A 639 -27.30 -17.63 -6.25
N GLU A 640 -26.15 -17.04 -6.52
CA GLU A 640 -26.02 -15.67 -7.00
C GLU A 640 -26.31 -15.58 -8.50
N GLU A 641 -27.07 -14.57 -8.88
CA GLU A 641 -27.26 -14.12 -10.24
C GLU A 641 -26.77 -12.68 -10.41
N LYS A 642 -26.29 -12.34 -11.62
CA LYS A 642 -25.80 -11.00 -11.97
C LYS A 642 -26.75 -10.33 -12.95
N TYR A 643 -27.08 -9.06 -12.70
CA TYR A 643 -27.80 -8.19 -13.61
C TYR A 643 -27.02 -6.89 -13.83
N LYS A 644 -26.53 -6.68 -15.06
CA LYS A 644 -25.76 -5.49 -15.45
C LYS A 644 -26.16 -5.04 -16.86
N PRO A 645 -27.26 -4.27 -17.02
CA PRO A 645 -27.76 -3.86 -18.33
C PRO A 645 -26.86 -2.82 -19.01
N ASN A 646 -26.21 -1.93 -18.24
CA ASN A 646 -25.29 -0.90 -18.72
C ASN A 646 -24.19 -0.64 -17.67
N VAL A 647 -23.40 0.42 -17.84
CA VAL A 647 -22.26 0.74 -16.95
C VAL A 647 -22.69 1.30 -15.60
N ASP A 648 -23.88 1.90 -15.52
CA ASP A 648 -24.37 2.62 -14.33
C ASP A 648 -25.21 1.72 -13.41
N TYR A 649 -25.50 0.47 -13.79
CA TYR A 649 -26.39 -0.41 -13.03
C TYR A 649 -25.79 -1.81 -12.87
N LEU A 650 -25.52 -2.22 -11.64
CA LEU A 650 -24.97 -3.54 -11.30
C LEU A 650 -25.68 -4.12 -10.08
N VAL A 651 -26.33 -5.26 -10.24
CA VAL A 651 -27.02 -5.95 -9.13
C VAL A 651 -26.64 -7.41 -9.11
N TYR A 652 -26.12 -7.87 -7.97
CA TYR A 652 -26.04 -9.27 -7.61
C TYR A 652 -27.25 -9.62 -6.73
N TYR A 653 -27.99 -10.67 -7.09
CA TYR A 653 -29.22 -11.05 -6.39
C TYR A 653 -29.32 -12.56 -6.15
N PRO A 654 -29.96 -12.99 -5.05
CA PRO A 654 -30.06 -14.41 -4.69
C PRO A 654 -31.20 -15.13 -5.39
N GLN A 655 -30.98 -16.43 -5.64
CA GLN A 655 -32.01 -17.44 -5.90
C GLN A 655 -31.89 -18.58 -4.90
N VAL A 656 -33.00 -18.98 -4.30
CA VAL A 656 -33.12 -20.19 -3.48
C VAL A 656 -33.37 -21.39 -4.40
N GLU A 657 -32.65 -22.48 -4.15
CA GLU A 657 -32.81 -23.75 -4.84
C GLU A 657 -32.99 -24.89 -3.82
N GLY A 658 -33.64 -25.98 -4.25
CA GLY A 658 -33.81 -27.20 -3.46
C GLY A 658 -35.16 -27.32 -2.75
N MET A 659 -36.08 -26.37 -2.93
CA MET A 659 -37.42 -26.46 -2.35
C MET A 659 -38.22 -27.59 -2.99
N ALA A 660 -38.99 -28.33 -2.18
CA ALA A 660 -39.83 -29.42 -2.67
C ALA A 660 -40.95 -28.91 -3.59
N ASP A 661 -41.59 -27.80 -3.23
CA ASP A 661 -42.56 -27.10 -4.07
C ASP A 661 -41.85 -26.14 -5.04
N GLN A 662 -41.82 -26.53 -6.32
CA GLN A 662 -41.19 -25.75 -7.37
C GLN A 662 -41.94 -24.44 -7.69
N ALA A 663 -43.26 -24.40 -7.53
CA ALA A 663 -44.04 -23.18 -7.74
C ALA A 663 -43.74 -22.16 -6.62
N ALA A 664 -43.67 -22.63 -5.37
CA ALA A 664 -43.23 -21.80 -4.25
C ALA A 664 -41.81 -21.27 -4.46
N GLN A 665 -40.87 -22.11 -4.92
CA GLN A 665 -39.50 -21.69 -5.24
C GLN A 665 -39.45 -20.58 -6.30
N LEU A 666 -40.20 -20.73 -7.39
CA LEU A 666 -40.27 -19.71 -8.43
C LEU A 666 -40.86 -18.40 -7.89
N GLY A 667 -41.89 -18.47 -7.05
CA GLY A 667 -42.47 -17.31 -6.37
C GLY A 667 -41.48 -16.59 -5.46
N VAL A 668 -40.74 -17.34 -4.64
CA VAL A 668 -39.66 -16.80 -3.78
C VAL A 668 -38.61 -16.09 -4.62
N ASN A 669 -38.12 -16.74 -5.68
CA ASN A 669 -37.06 -16.19 -6.51
C ASN A 669 -37.51 -14.95 -7.31
N ALA A 670 -38.78 -14.91 -7.76
CA ALA A 670 -39.34 -13.72 -8.37
C ALA A 670 -39.39 -12.53 -7.39
N LYS A 671 -39.80 -12.78 -6.14
CA LYS A 671 -39.84 -11.76 -5.09
C LYS A 671 -38.44 -11.31 -4.67
N LEU A 672 -37.47 -12.21 -4.54
CA LEU A 672 -36.06 -11.87 -4.27
C LEU A 672 -35.45 -10.97 -5.35
N LYS A 673 -35.71 -11.30 -6.62
CA LYS A 673 -35.27 -10.48 -7.76
C LYS A 673 -35.86 -9.06 -7.71
N ALA A 674 -37.16 -8.94 -7.38
CA ALA A 674 -37.82 -7.65 -7.25
C ALA A 674 -37.28 -6.83 -6.05
N LEU A 675 -37.13 -7.47 -4.88
CA LEU A 675 -36.60 -6.82 -3.67
C LEU A 675 -35.16 -6.34 -3.86
N SER A 676 -34.35 -7.09 -4.61
CA SER A 676 -32.97 -6.71 -4.97
C SER A 676 -32.89 -5.56 -5.97
N GLN A 677 -34.02 -4.94 -6.34
CA GLN A 677 -34.13 -3.84 -7.29
C GLN A 677 -33.68 -4.20 -8.71
N VAL A 678 -33.86 -5.44 -9.18
CA VAL A 678 -33.59 -5.75 -10.59
C VAL A 678 -34.67 -5.11 -11.48
N LYS A 679 -34.38 -3.92 -12.00
CA LYS A 679 -35.27 -3.12 -12.85
C LYS A 679 -34.91 -3.30 -14.33
N PRO A 680 -35.89 -3.50 -15.24
CA PRO A 680 -35.61 -3.59 -16.67
C PRO A 680 -35.12 -2.24 -17.20
N ILE A 681 -33.84 -2.17 -17.59
CA ILE A 681 -33.19 -0.99 -18.15
C ILE A 681 -32.63 -1.34 -19.54
N PRO A 682 -32.95 -0.58 -20.61
CA PRO A 682 -32.31 -0.70 -21.91
C PRO A 682 -30.80 -0.47 -21.83
N ALA A 683 -30.03 -1.26 -22.58
CA ALA A 683 -28.56 -1.20 -22.52
C ALA A 683 -27.95 0.14 -23.00
N ASP A 684 -28.70 0.90 -23.81
CA ASP A 684 -28.35 2.20 -24.35
C ASP A 684 -28.94 3.39 -23.57
N GLN A 685 -29.77 3.13 -22.55
CA GLN A 685 -30.34 4.20 -21.72
C GLN A 685 -29.23 4.85 -20.88
N LYS A 686 -29.05 6.17 -21.04
CA LYS A 686 -28.25 7.02 -20.14
C LYS A 686 -29.05 7.27 -18.86
N LEU A 687 -28.45 6.95 -17.72
CA LEU A 687 -29.02 7.26 -16.41
C LEU A 687 -28.42 8.56 -15.87
N ASP A 688 -29.16 9.22 -14.98
CA ASP A 688 -28.71 10.36 -14.17
C ASP A 688 -28.24 9.92 -12.76
N TYR A 689 -28.13 8.61 -12.55
CA TYR A 689 -27.64 7.97 -11.34
C TYR A 689 -26.91 6.67 -11.67
N SER A 690 -26.12 6.19 -10.71
CA SER A 690 -25.65 4.80 -10.69
C SER A 690 -26.32 4.02 -9.55
N TYR A 691 -26.51 2.72 -9.75
CA TYR A 691 -27.01 1.82 -8.72
C TYR A 691 -26.14 0.58 -8.64
N THR A 692 -25.67 0.28 -7.44
CA THR A 692 -25.02 -1.00 -7.13
C THR A 692 -25.83 -1.74 -6.09
N GLY A 693 -25.96 -3.06 -6.23
CA GLY A 693 -26.69 -3.91 -5.30
C GLY A 693 -26.03 -5.26 -5.11
N ASP A 694 -26.10 -5.77 -3.88
CA ASP A 694 -25.54 -7.07 -3.48
C ASP A 694 -26.40 -7.70 -2.37
N PHE A 695 -26.05 -8.90 -1.96
CA PHE A 695 -26.72 -9.60 -0.86
C PHE A 695 -25.77 -10.43 -0.02
N GLU A 696 -26.23 -10.82 1.17
CA GLU A 696 -25.60 -11.83 2.00
C GLU A 696 -26.61 -12.65 2.79
N ILE A 697 -26.19 -13.83 3.25
CA ILE A 697 -26.97 -14.63 4.21
C ILE A 697 -26.64 -14.08 5.59
N SER A 698 -27.57 -13.32 6.17
CA SER A 698 -27.37 -12.68 7.48
C SER A 698 -27.82 -13.55 8.64
N PHE A 699 -28.73 -14.50 8.40
CA PHE A 699 -29.10 -15.50 9.39
C PHE A 699 -29.62 -16.77 8.71
N TYR A 700 -29.19 -17.93 9.21
CA TYR A 700 -29.70 -19.22 8.74
C TYR A 700 -29.74 -20.21 9.89
N LYS A 701 -30.94 -20.70 10.19
CA LYS A 701 -31.15 -21.69 11.25
C LYS A 701 -32.38 -22.53 10.94
N GLN A 702 -32.20 -23.85 10.95
CA GLN A 702 -33.26 -24.82 10.64
C GLN A 702 -33.90 -24.49 9.27
N GLN A 703 -35.17 -24.10 9.24
CA GLN A 703 -35.91 -23.79 8.02
C GLN A 703 -35.98 -22.30 7.70
N LEU A 704 -35.49 -21.44 8.59
CA LEU A 704 -35.47 -20.00 8.38
C LEU A 704 -34.19 -19.58 7.66
N LEU A 705 -34.33 -19.05 6.45
CA LEU A 705 -33.28 -18.37 5.71
C LEU A 705 -33.56 -16.87 5.70
N GLN A 706 -32.61 -16.08 6.20
CA GLN A 706 -32.65 -14.62 6.14
C GLN A 706 -31.55 -14.12 5.22
N LEU A 707 -31.95 -13.35 4.21
CA LEU A 707 -31.06 -12.70 3.26
C LEU A 707 -31.11 -11.19 3.48
N GLN A 708 -29.96 -10.58 3.68
CA GLN A 708 -29.81 -9.12 3.68
C GLN A 708 -29.51 -8.68 2.25
N LEU A 709 -30.39 -7.88 1.68
CA LEU A 709 -30.27 -7.31 0.34
C LEU A 709 -29.88 -5.84 0.50
N THR A 710 -28.73 -5.46 -0.03
CA THR A 710 -28.18 -4.11 0.08
C THR A 710 -28.12 -3.45 -1.29
N GLY A 711 -28.27 -2.13 -1.32
CA GLY A 711 -28.04 -1.34 -2.51
C GLY A 711 -27.51 0.05 -2.20
N TYR A 712 -27.02 0.73 -3.21
CA TYR A 712 -26.55 2.11 -3.13
C TYR A 712 -26.93 2.86 -4.40
N ASN A 713 -27.86 3.80 -4.26
CA ASN A 713 -28.31 4.67 -5.34
C ASN A 713 -27.56 6.00 -5.28
N TYR A 714 -26.76 6.32 -6.29
CA TYR A 714 -25.98 7.54 -6.37
C TYR A 714 -26.41 8.39 -7.56
N PRO A 715 -27.30 9.39 -7.37
CA PRO A 715 -27.53 10.44 -8.35
C PRO A 715 -26.22 11.18 -8.66
N PHE A 716 -25.89 11.35 -9.93
CA PHE A 716 -24.63 11.98 -10.31
C PHE A 716 -24.57 13.43 -9.84
N GLY A 717 -23.46 13.81 -9.22
CA GLY A 717 -23.26 15.15 -8.64
C GLY A 717 -23.84 15.36 -7.25
N ALA A 718 -24.53 14.36 -6.66
CA ALA A 718 -24.94 14.42 -5.26
C ALA A 718 -23.73 14.33 -4.31
N ALA A 719 -23.87 14.90 -3.12
CA ALA A 719 -22.81 14.83 -2.09
C ALA A 719 -22.53 13.39 -1.64
N HIS A 720 -23.57 12.56 -1.59
CA HIS A 720 -23.49 11.13 -1.34
C HIS A 720 -24.72 10.44 -1.97
N GLY A 721 -24.66 9.12 -2.08
CA GLY A 721 -25.80 8.29 -2.49
C GLY A 721 -26.65 7.86 -1.30
N MET A 722 -27.77 7.21 -1.58
CA MET A 722 -28.67 6.67 -0.57
C MET A 722 -28.54 5.15 -0.56
N PRO A 723 -28.10 4.54 0.56
CA PRO A 723 -28.08 3.11 0.69
C PRO A 723 -29.50 2.58 0.90
N THR A 724 -29.73 1.34 0.48
CA THR A 724 -30.94 0.58 0.75
C THR A 724 -30.56 -0.71 1.47
N MET A 725 -31.41 -1.14 2.41
CA MET A 725 -31.25 -2.40 3.13
C MET A 725 -32.62 -3.04 3.33
N ILE A 726 -32.76 -4.28 2.87
CA ILE A 726 -34.00 -5.06 2.96
C ILE A 726 -33.64 -6.47 3.43
N TYR A 727 -34.35 -6.97 4.45
CA TYR A 727 -34.22 -8.37 4.86
C TYR A 727 -35.36 -9.21 4.27
N ALA A 728 -35.02 -10.25 3.52
CA ALA A 728 -35.96 -11.27 3.09
C ALA A 728 -35.85 -12.48 4.02
N ILE A 729 -36.89 -12.70 4.84
CA ILE A 729 -36.94 -13.76 5.85
C ILE A 729 -37.88 -14.87 5.35
N ILE A 730 -37.31 -16.01 4.96
CA ILE A 730 -37.98 -17.04 4.17
C ILE A 730 -38.04 -18.35 4.96
N ASN A 731 -39.21 -18.98 4.99
CA ASN A 731 -39.34 -20.39 5.34
C ASN A 731 -39.05 -21.26 4.11
N LEU A 732 -37.95 -22.02 4.16
CA LEU A 732 -37.50 -22.86 3.05
C LEU A 732 -38.43 -24.05 2.75
N THR A 733 -39.34 -24.40 3.64
CA THR A 733 -40.25 -25.54 3.45
C THR A 733 -41.42 -25.17 2.52
N ASN A 734 -42.04 -24.01 2.75
CA ASN A 734 -43.26 -23.59 2.06
C ASN A 734 -43.09 -22.30 1.22
N GLY A 735 -41.94 -21.63 1.32
CA GLY A 735 -41.66 -20.37 0.62
C GLY A 735 -42.30 -19.13 1.22
N HIS A 736 -42.90 -19.22 2.41
CA HIS A 736 -43.48 -18.08 3.07
C HIS A 736 -42.40 -17.04 3.42
N MET A 737 -42.60 -15.78 3.02
CA MET A 737 -41.74 -14.66 3.41
C MET A 737 -42.41 -13.90 4.54
N TYR A 738 -41.83 -13.94 5.73
CA TYR A 738 -42.43 -13.38 6.94
C TYR A 738 -42.40 -11.85 6.95
N GLU A 739 -43.50 -11.28 7.44
CA GLU A 739 -43.62 -9.88 7.84
C GLU A 739 -43.50 -9.77 9.37
N LEU A 740 -43.28 -8.54 9.88
CA LEU A 740 -43.07 -8.32 11.32
C LEU A 740 -44.24 -8.86 12.15
N LYS A 741 -45.47 -8.65 11.67
CA LYS A 741 -46.70 -9.10 12.32
C LYS A 741 -46.78 -10.62 12.54
N ASP A 742 -46.10 -11.42 11.71
CA ASP A 742 -46.18 -12.88 11.74
C ASP A 742 -45.48 -13.49 12.96
N LEU A 743 -44.62 -12.71 13.63
CA LEU A 743 -43.93 -13.11 14.86
C LEU A 743 -44.85 -13.10 16.08
N PHE A 744 -45.96 -12.36 16.02
CA PHE A 744 -46.75 -12.00 17.19
C PHE A 744 -48.11 -12.69 17.25
N LYS A 745 -48.67 -12.81 18.46
CA LYS A 745 -50.02 -13.35 18.67
C LYS A 745 -51.07 -12.45 18.01
N PRO A 746 -52.15 -13.01 17.44
CA PRO A 746 -53.29 -12.21 17.00
C PRO A 746 -53.78 -11.30 18.14
N ASN A 747 -53.89 -9.99 17.89
CA ASN A 747 -54.32 -8.94 18.85
C ASN A 747 -53.31 -8.49 19.93
N SER A 748 -52.03 -8.83 19.83
CA SER A 748 -51.00 -8.47 20.84
C SER A 748 -50.57 -7.00 20.89
N ASP A 749 -51.09 -6.13 20.01
CA ASP A 749 -50.69 -4.72 19.86
C ASP A 749 -49.16 -4.53 19.86
N TYR A 750 -48.47 -5.35 19.07
CA TYR A 750 -47.01 -5.39 19.04
C TYR A 750 -46.41 -4.02 18.66
N VAL A 751 -47.06 -3.25 17.77
CA VAL A 751 -46.61 -1.91 17.36
C VAL A 751 -46.44 -1.01 18.58
N LYS A 752 -47.45 -0.96 19.46
CA LYS A 752 -47.39 -0.15 20.68
C LYS A 752 -46.32 -0.64 21.66
N VAL A 753 -46.21 -1.95 21.84
CA VAL A 753 -45.23 -2.55 22.77
C VAL A 753 -43.80 -2.27 22.31
N LEU A 754 -43.50 -2.56 21.05
CA LEU A 754 -42.16 -2.35 20.48
C LEU A 754 -41.82 -0.86 20.40
N SER A 755 -42.77 0.00 20.04
CA SER A 755 -42.56 1.45 20.04
C SER A 755 -42.15 1.98 21.40
N ARG A 756 -42.77 1.46 22.48
CA ARG A 756 -42.38 1.83 23.85
C ARG A 756 -40.96 1.40 24.17
N ILE A 757 -40.56 0.18 23.79
CA ILE A 757 -39.22 -0.34 24.06
C ILE A 757 -38.16 0.50 23.33
N VAL A 758 -38.38 0.83 22.06
CA VAL A 758 -37.46 1.67 21.29
C VAL A 758 -37.39 3.08 21.88
N ALA A 759 -38.52 3.71 22.24
CA ALA A 759 -38.52 5.01 22.92
C ALA A 759 -37.74 4.97 24.24
N ASP A 760 -37.89 3.90 25.02
CA ASP A 760 -37.17 3.70 26.28
C ASP A 760 -35.65 3.53 26.03
N GLN A 761 -35.25 2.83 24.96
CA GLN A 761 -33.84 2.71 24.56
C GLN A 761 -33.25 4.05 24.14
N ILE A 762 -33.91 4.80 23.25
CA ILE A 762 -33.48 6.13 22.80
C ILE A 762 -33.30 7.08 23.99
N LYS A 763 -34.22 7.03 24.96
CA LYS A 763 -34.21 7.91 26.13
C LYS A 763 -33.11 7.57 27.14
N ASN A 764 -32.86 6.29 27.38
CA ASN A 764 -32.09 5.85 28.55
C ASN A 764 -30.73 5.22 28.22
N ASP A 765 -30.49 4.84 26.96
CA ASP A 765 -29.25 4.21 26.55
C ASP A 765 -28.35 5.19 25.77
N PRO A 766 -27.19 5.59 26.33
CA PRO A 766 -26.28 6.55 25.71
C PRO A 766 -25.81 6.15 24.32
N GLN A 767 -25.85 4.86 23.95
CA GLN A 767 -25.45 4.43 22.61
C GLN A 767 -26.32 5.03 21.51
N TYR A 768 -27.56 5.45 21.83
CA TYR A 768 -28.51 6.04 20.88
C TYR A 768 -28.56 7.57 20.96
N SER A 769 -27.57 8.23 21.57
CA SER A 769 -27.54 9.69 21.71
C SER A 769 -27.45 10.45 20.38
N TYR A 770 -27.19 9.76 19.27
CA TYR A 770 -27.15 10.31 17.91
C TYR A 770 -28.54 10.44 17.27
N VAL A 771 -29.57 9.84 17.85
CA VAL A 771 -30.96 9.99 17.38
C VAL A 771 -31.40 11.43 17.58
N PHE A 772 -32.08 12.00 16.59
CA PHE A 772 -32.55 13.37 16.68
C PHE A 772 -33.55 13.52 17.83
N PRO A 773 -33.42 14.58 18.66
CA PRO A 773 -34.41 14.86 19.69
C PRO A 773 -35.81 15.00 19.10
N ASP A 774 -36.80 14.41 19.75
CA ASP A 774 -38.24 14.52 19.45
C ASP A 774 -38.68 14.06 18.04
N THR A 775 -37.86 13.29 17.30
CA THR A 775 -38.22 12.77 15.95
C THR A 775 -38.83 11.36 15.95
N TYR A 776 -38.64 10.59 17.02
CA TYR A 776 -39.17 9.23 17.11
C TYR A 776 -40.65 9.22 17.52
N GLU A 777 -41.54 8.89 16.58
CA GLU A 777 -43.00 8.86 16.79
C GLU A 777 -43.57 7.45 17.05
N GLY A 778 -42.71 6.41 17.03
CA GLY A 778 -43.12 5.00 17.09
C GLY A 778 -42.69 4.23 15.83
N ILE A 779 -42.91 2.92 15.84
CA ILE A 779 -42.65 2.06 14.67
C ILE A 779 -43.89 1.96 13.79
N SER A 780 -43.72 1.65 12.50
CA SER A 780 -44.85 1.26 11.64
C SER A 780 -45.23 -0.22 11.82
N PRO A 781 -46.46 -0.65 11.43
CA PRO A 781 -46.83 -2.07 11.44
C PRO A 781 -45.94 -2.96 10.55
N ASP A 782 -45.37 -2.37 9.50
CA ASP A 782 -44.48 -3.00 8.53
C ASP A 782 -43.01 -2.57 8.73
N GLN A 783 -42.64 -2.15 9.95
CA GLN A 783 -41.29 -1.66 10.25
C GLN A 783 -40.24 -2.66 9.77
N PRO A 784 -39.22 -2.19 9.02
CA PRO A 784 -38.11 -3.04 8.62
C PRO A 784 -37.42 -3.70 9.81
N PHE A 785 -37.19 -5.01 9.69
CA PHE A 785 -36.68 -5.81 10.78
C PHE A 785 -35.84 -6.99 10.29
N PHE A 786 -35.07 -7.54 11.21
CA PHE A 786 -34.45 -8.84 11.05
C PHE A 786 -34.42 -9.58 12.39
N VAL A 787 -34.09 -10.86 12.36
CA VAL A 787 -33.99 -11.68 13.57
C VAL A 787 -32.59 -12.29 13.70
N THR A 788 -32.24 -12.55 14.95
CA THR A 788 -31.10 -13.37 15.35
C THR A 788 -31.62 -14.56 16.15
N ALA A 789 -30.72 -15.39 16.70
CA ALA A 789 -31.15 -16.55 17.48
C ALA A 789 -31.93 -16.16 18.76
N ASP A 790 -31.72 -14.96 19.29
CA ASP A 790 -32.19 -14.54 20.62
C ASP A 790 -32.87 -13.16 20.65
N ALA A 791 -32.83 -12.39 19.57
CA ALA A 791 -33.43 -11.07 19.51
C ALA A 791 -34.11 -10.74 18.16
N LEU A 792 -35.10 -9.85 18.26
CA LEU A 792 -35.68 -9.07 17.17
C LEU A 792 -34.86 -7.78 17.02
N HIS A 793 -34.58 -7.37 15.79
CA HIS A 793 -33.90 -6.11 15.51
C HIS A 793 -34.78 -5.26 14.60
N LEU A 794 -35.10 -4.04 15.04
CA LEU A 794 -35.85 -3.07 14.24
C LEU A 794 -34.87 -2.00 13.74
N TYR A 795 -34.98 -1.61 12.47
CA TYR A 795 -34.10 -0.60 11.93
C TYR A 795 -34.85 0.49 11.16
N PHE A 796 -34.21 1.65 11.08
CA PHE A 796 -34.70 2.86 10.43
C PHE A 796 -33.78 3.22 9.26
N ALA A 797 -34.33 3.82 8.22
CA ALA A 797 -33.55 4.28 7.08
C ALA A 797 -32.65 5.47 7.47
N PRO A 798 -31.54 5.72 6.74
CA PRO A 798 -30.75 6.93 6.93
C PRO A 798 -31.65 8.18 6.81
N TYR A 799 -31.43 9.17 7.68
CA TYR A 799 -32.23 10.38 7.83
C TYR A 799 -33.64 10.23 8.40
N GLU A 800 -34.14 9.01 8.66
CA GLU A 800 -35.49 8.83 9.19
C GLU A 800 -35.61 9.38 10.61
N ILE A 801 -34.71 8.98 11.50
CA ILE A 801 -34.67 9.45 12.90
C ILE A 801 -33.28 9.91 13.37
N ALA A 802 -32.25 9.79 12.52
CA ALA A 802 -30.85 10.04 12.85
C ALA A 802 -30.09 10.56 11.63
N PRO A 803 -28.92 11.24 11.80
CA PRO A 803 -28.12 11.71 10.67
C PRO A 803 -27.58 10.55 9.83
N TYR A 804 -27.25 10.81 8.56
CA TYR A 804 -26.72 9.79 7.63
C TYR A 804 -25.52 9.02 8.17
N ALA A 805 -24.64 9.68 8.94
CA ALA A 805 -23.47 9.06 9.54
C ALA A 805 -23.81 7.92 10.52
N ALA A 806 -25.04 7.89 11.06
CA ALA A 806 -25.53 6.77 11.88
C ALA A 806 -25.92 5.53 11.06
N GLY A 807 -25.92 5.62 9.71
CA GLY A 807 -26.29 4.53 8.83
C GLY A 807 -27.77 4.16 8.98
N PHE A 808 -28.04 2.90 9.32
CA PHE A 808 -29.37 2.39 9.65
C PHE A 808 -29.48 2.23 11.18
N PRO A 809 -30.02 3.21 11.92
CA PRO A 809 -30.25 3.08 13.37
C PRO A 809 -30.98 1.78 13.66
N THR A 810 -30.38 0.92 14.48
CA THR A 810 -30.87 -0.44 14.75
C THR A 810 -31.06 -0.65 16.24
N PHE A 811 -32.24 -1.13 16.61
CA PHE A 811 -32.68 -1.34 17.99
C PHE A 811 -32.89 -2.83 18.24
N THR A 812 -32.08 -3.39 19.12
CA THR A 812 -32.13 -4.80 19.49
C THR A 812 -33.12 -5.00 20.64
N ILE A 813 -34.10 -5.87 20.43
CA ILE A 813 -35.13 -6.24 21.40
C ILE A 813 -34.99 -7.74 21.68
N PRO A 814 -34.36 -8.14 22.80
CA PRO A 814 -34.24 -9.54 23.19
C PRO A 814 -35.61 -10.22 23.26
N PHE A 815 -35.75 -11.42 22.69
CA PHE A 815 -37.03 -12.12 22.68
C PHE A 815 -37.57 -12.39 24.08
N ILE A 816 -36.69 -12.51 25.08
CA ILE A 816 -37.08 -12.65 26.49
C ILE A 816 -37.92 -11.46 26.99
N GLN A 817 -37.69 -10.24 26.49
CA GLN A 817 -38.40 -9.02 26.88
C GLN A 817 -39.82 -8.96 26.29
N ILE A 818 -40.05 -9.63 25.16
CA ILE A 818 -41.31 -9.58 24.40
C ILE A 818 -41.97 -10.96 24.28
N LYS A 819 -41.53 -11.94 25.08
CA LYS A 819 -42.00 -13.33 25.01
C LYS A 819 -43.51 -13.48 25.17
N ASP A 820 -44.14 -12.61 25.96
CA ASP A 820 -45.57 -12.65 26.23
C ASP A 820 -46.43 -12.31 25.00
N ILE A 821 -45.89 -11.53 24.06
CA ILE A 821 -46.59 -11.13 22.84
C ILE A 821 -46.21 -11.98 21.62
N ILE A 822 -45.08 -12.69 21.67
CA ILE A 822 -44.63 -13.60 20.60
C ILE A 822 -45.58 -14.80 20.46
N ASN A 823 -45.91 -15.16 19.23
CA ASN A 823 -46.64 -16.39 18.93
C ASN A 823 -45.65 -17.57 18.88
N THR A 824 -45.31 -18.14 20.04
CA THR A 824 -44.35 -19.27 20.13
C THR A 824 -44.86 -20.56 19.47
N GLU A 825 -46.17 -20.67 19.27
CA GLU A 825 -46.78 -21.75 18.51
C GLU A 825 -46.92 -21.45 17.01
N GLY A 826 -46.63 -20.21 16.61
CA GLY A 826 -46.71 -19.71 15.25
C GLY A 826 -45.60 -20.24 14.37
N GLU A 827 -45.88 -20.26 13.06
CA GLU A 827 -44.97 -20.83 12.06
C GLU A 827 -43.61 -20.12 12.06
N PHE A 828 -43.60 -18.78 12.14
CA PHE A 828 -42.36 -18.00 12.12
C PHE A 828 -41.45 -18.35 13.29
N TRP A 829 -41.96 -18.34 14.53
CA TRP A 829 -41.15 -18.71 15.70
C TRP A 829 -40.59 -20.14 15.58
N LYS A 830 -41.44 -21.09 15.17
CA LYS A 830 -41.07 -22.51 15.02
C LYS A 830 -40.00 -22.74 13.95
N ALA A 831 -39.89 -21.88 12.94
CA ALA A 831 -38.94 -22.04 11.85
C ALA A 831 -37.46 -22.02 12.27
N PHE A 832 -37.14 -21.50 13.46
CA PHE A 832 -35.75 -21.36 13.96
C PHE A 832 -35.55 -21.63 15.47
N HIS A 833 -36.59 -22.05 16.19
CA HIS A 833 -36.54 -22.35 17.63
C HIS A 833 -36.93 -23.78 18.03
N MET A 834 -37.29 -24.66 17.08
CA MET A 834 -37.76 -26.02 17.38
C MET A 834 -36.81 -27.13 16.95
#